data_AF-A0A4U0XKC4-F1
#
_entry.id   AF-A0A4U0XKC4-F1
#
_cell.length_a   1.000
_cell.length_b   1.000
_cell.length_c   1.000
_cell.angle_alpha   90.00
_cell.angle_beta   90.00
_cell.angle_gamma   90.00
#
_symmetry.space_group_name_H-M   'P 1'
#
loop_
_entity.id
_entity.type
_entity.pdbx_description
1 polymer ?
#
loop_
_entity_poly.entity_id
_entity_poly.type
_entity_poly.pdbx_seq_one_letter_code
_entity_poly.pdbx_strand_id
1 'polypeptide(L)'
;MVFLGIWATAALGPGEDLIDVSPETYDAASGGVLNDPSGFGKAGNEPKGGYGIIGTDDPDELEADAVDIDAKAKKPSVTGALSELHHAVTDSLQSWNPYNPKPKRPQSEALLANKTSVAKEKKPAIAALSGEVIKEGIKEEDRLGARTRVGKCTIVFNSNSYWERALRTHEEHDRLHGYRLHVLRQGLLDDVWSKPAYILSLLLRELSRPESERLEWLFWVDADTIILNPHVPIETFLPPPGSEFDDIHLIYTNDWNGLNNGIFPIRVNRWSVDLFSAILSYRYYRPDAPLVFRDQSAMGALIQEPQFSKSIVAAPQRWFNAYQGEHNETLSPFQVRRGDLLVHFAGVPDREKRMGFWLERAEQHLDDWEIPVKSTSYPQEARDFWDEQRGRRKAKNEYLSDTRMKATALLTKTDEGLNAYGNRLTDEQKEAISDSYNELKELVVSGKWQDEYQKVEELTTQLRQKAEPLNSVVEQSHKLLLTSAHEAIFAGENDLLQAGFSDGGSDGDLQRISETVKSLKNLVMSSEEFWNNADLSLAVNAVMQARGKWQEKTDGKVAAAEAQAQAERERVKTIEEARKQVQAEANQAAGIESVAPVEVDAVEQDQDVATSVPVVIVTEHAVTVTPENVVVWTMATVTAGSTEATDQAGVEVESPKGLDSVQQ
;
A
#
# COMPACT_ATOMS: atom_id res chain seq x y z
N MET A 1 50.95 -2.38 -26.36
CA MET A 1 51.03 -3.79 -26.80
C MET A 1 50.30 -4.62 -25.74
N VAL A 2 49.26 -5.40 -26.03
CA VAL A 2 48.57 -5.69 -27.32
C VAL A 2 47.04 -5.63 -27.08
N PHE A 3 46.25 -5.34 -28.12
CA PHE A 3 44.78 -5.40 -28.09
C PHE A 3 44.27 -6.85 -28.00
N LEU A 4 43.11 -7.06 -27.37
CA LEU A 4 41.90 -7.56 -28.05
C LEU A 4 40.73 -7.68 -27.06
N GLY A 5 39.54 -7.32 -27.54
CA GLY A 5 38.26 -7.69 -26.92
C GLY A 5 37.39 -8.34 -27.98
N ILE A 6 36.46 -9.21 -27.56
CA ILE A 6 35.44 -9.80 -28.43
C ILE A 6 34.09 -9.67 -27.74
N TRP A 7 33.09 -9.18 -28.48
CA TRP A 7 31.68 -9.19 -28.10
C TRP A 7 31.06 -10.55 -28.42
N ALA A 8 30.14 -11.01 -27.57
CA ALA A 8 29.19 -12.07 -27.90
C ALA A 8 27.86 -11.81 -27.18
N THR A 9 26.86 -11.34 -27.92
CA THR A 9 25.48 -11.17 -27.45
C THR A 9 24.66 -12.43 -27.70
N ALA A 10 23.87 -12.84 -26.72
CA ALA A 10 22.73 -13.75 -26.91
C ALA A 10 21.54 -13.17 -26.14
N ALA A 11 20.36 -13.14 -26.75
CA ALA A 11 19.14 -12.59 -26.16
C ALA A 11 18.10 -13.69 -25.95
N LEU A 12 17.30 -13.56 -24.90
CA LEU A 12 16.01 -14.23 -24.74
C LEU A 12 15.02 -13.26 -24.09
N GLY A 13 13.73 -13.45 -24.38
CA GLY A 13 12.64 -12.53 -24.02
C GLY A 13 12.07 -12.72 -22.61
N PRO A 14 11.00 -11.99 -22.27
CA PRO A 14 10.46 -11.92 -20.91
C PRO A 14 9.69 -13.18 -20.50
N GLY A 15 9.82 -13.55 -19.22
CA GLY A 15 8.86 -14.35 -18.48
C GLY A 15 8.14 -13.47 -17.45
N GLU A 16 6.99 -13.91 -16.96
CA GLU A 16 6.12 -13.12 -16.06
C GLU A 16 6.53 -13.31 -14.59
N ASP A 17 7.07 -12.26 -13.96
CA ASP A 17 7.28 -12.24 -12.50
C ASP A 17 6.00 -11.80 -11.78
N LEU A 18 5.33 -12.76 -11.14
CA LEU A 18 4.28 -12.51 -10.17
C LEU A 18 4.88 -11.91 -8.89
N ILE A 19 4.54 -10.66 -8.59
CA ILE A 19 4.97 -9.99 -7.36
C ILE A 19 4.16 -10.53 -6.18
N ASP A 20 4.68 -11.56 -5.51
CA ASP A 20 4.21 -11.94 -4.17
C ASP A 20 4.66 -10.89 -3.14
N VAL A 21 3.74 -10.46 -2.28
CA VAL A 21 3.97 -9.44 -1.24
C VAL A 21 3.75 -10.07 0.13
N SER A 22 4.52 -11.11 0.40
CA SER A 22 4.66 -11.71 1.73
C SER A 22 5.75 -10.95 2.54
N PRO A 23 5.55 -10.72 3.86
CA PRO A 23 6.45 -9.90 4.67
C PRO A 23 7.64 -10.72 5.18
N GLU A 24 8.49 -11.22 4.27
CA GLU A 24 9.58 -12.11 4.66
C GLU A 24 10.74 -11.40 5.39
N THR A 25 11.18 -12.11 6.43
CA THR A 25 12.33 -11.83 7.28
C THR A 25 13.66 -11.77 6.52
N TYR A 26 14.57 -10.95 7.05
CA TYR A 26 15.96 -10.78 6.62
C TYR A 26 16.72 -12.11 6.44
N ASP A 27 17.01 -12.50 5.19
CA ASP A 27 17.91 -13.63 4.88
C ASP A 27 19.38 -13.23 5.07
N ALA A 28 20.16 -14.16 5.63
CA ALA A 28 21.59 -14.05 5.87
C ALA A 28 22.29 -15.37 5.48
N ALA A 29 22.13 -15.77 4.22
CA ALA A 29 22.59 -17.05 3.71
C ALA A 29 24.11 -17.31 3.85
N SER A 30 24.44 -18.58 4.11
CA SER A 30 25.74 -19.26 4.06
C SER A 30 26.48 -19.47 5.41
N GLY A 31 26.25 -20.63 6.05
CA GLY A 31 26.92 -20.97 7.30
C GLY A 31 26.62 -22.35 7.92
N GLY A 32 26.77 -23.45 7.16
CA GLY A 32 26.93 -24.82 7.73
C GLY A 32 25.75 -25.39 8.55
N VAL A 33 24.87 -26.16 7.90
CA VAL A 33 23.74 -26.84 8.55
C VAL A 33 24.20 -27.91 9.56
N LEU A 34 23.86 -27.73 10.84
CA LEU A 34 23.95 -28.75 11.90
C LEU A 34 22.56 -29.30 12.24
N ASN A 35 22.19 -30.41 11.61
CA ASN A 35 20.91 -31.10 11.84
C ASN A 35 20.98 -32.00 13.11
N ASP A 36 20.72 -31.45 14.30
CA ASP A 36 19.94 -32.08 15.41
C ASP A 36 20.00 -31.24 16.71
N PRO A 37 18.87 -30.68 17.21
CA PRO A 37 18.81 -30.01 18.52
C PRO A 37 18.55 -30.96 19.71
N SER A 38 18.34 -32.27 19.52
CA SER A 38 17.82 -33.19 20.54
C SER A 38 18.78 -33.58 21.70
N GLY A 39 20.01 -33.06 21.66
CA GLY A 39 21.10 -33.42 22.57
C GLY A 39 21.24 -32.57 23.85
N PHE A 40 20.77 -31.33 23.87
CA PHE A 40 20.94 -30.46 25.05
C PHE A 40 19.83 -30.67 26.10
N GLY A 41 20.24 -30.88 27.37
CA GLY A 41 19.33 -30.89 28.53
C GLY A 41 19.02 -32.25 29.17
N LYS A 42 19.53 -33.38 28.66
CA LYS A 42 19.29 -34.71 29.27
C LYS A 42 20.24 -35.03 30.43
N ALA A 43 20.07 -34.31 31.55
CA ALA A 43 20.51 -34.79 32.85
C ALA A 43 19.43 -35.72 33.45
N GLY A 44 19.83 -36.85 34.04
CA GLY A 44 18.91 -37.86 34.55
C GLY A 44 18.54 -37.67 36.04
N ASN A 45 17.35 -38.15 36.38
CA ASN A 45 16.77 -38.29 37.73
C ASN A 45 16.50 -36.99 38.52
N GLU A 46 15.21 -36.79 38.84
CA GLU A 46 14.78 -35.91 39.95
C GLU A 46 15.38 -36.39 41.29
N PRO A 47 15.46 -35.49 42.29
CA PRO A 47 14.32 -35.43 43.21
C PRO A 47 13.84 -34.01 43.58
N LYS A 48 12.51 -33.85 43.59
CA LYS A 48 11.69 -32.97 44.44
C LYS A 48 12.36 -31.82 45.20
N GLY A 49 12.06 -30.60 44.75
CA GLY A 49 11.50 -29.51 45.58
C GLY A 49 12.37 -28.87 46.68
N GLY A 50 12.71 -27.59 46.49
CA GLY A 50 13.23 -26.72 47.55
C GLY A 50 13.14 -25.24 47.18
N TYR A 51 12.36 -24.45 47.94
CA TYR A 51 12.38 -22.99 47.86
C TYR A 51 13.63 -22.47 48.59
N GLY A 52 14.49 -21.74 47.90
CA GLY A 52 15.72 -21.16 48.46
C GLY A 52 15.50 -19.80 49.10
N ILE A 53 14.99 -19.76 50.33
CA ILE A 53 15.12 -18.59 51.23
C ILE A 53 15.94 -19.02 52.44
N ILE A 54 17.09 -18.40 52.65
CA ILE A 54 17.93 -18.62 53.83
C ILE A 54 17.64 -17.50 54.82
N GLY A 55 17.01 -17.86 55.93
CA GLY A 55 16.80 -17.03 57.11
C GLY A 55 16.57 -17.97 58.29
N THR A 56 17.42 -17.88 59.31
CA THR A 56 17.36 -18.73 60.50
C THR A 56 16.21 -18.29 61.41
N ASP A 57 15.55 -19.24 62.07
CA ASP A 57 15.41 -19.29 63.53
C ASP A 57 14.74 -20.62 63.94
N ASP A 58 15.40 -21.38 64.82
CA ASP A 58 14.81 -22.47 65.61
C ASP A 58 14.05 -21.85 66.80
N PRO A 59 12.88 -22.40 67.22
CA PRO A 59 12.94 -23.57 68.09
C PRO A 59 11.83 -24.63 67.91
N ASP A 60 12.13 -25.84 68.38
CA ASP A 60 11.13 -26.83 68.79
C ASP A 60 10.22 -26.28 69.90
N GLU A 61 8.90 -26.44 69.76
CA GLU A 61 8.10 -27.35 70.61
C GLU A 61 6.67 -27.49 70.05
N LEU A 62 6.05 -28.67 70.27
CA LEU A 62 4.73 -29.04 69.76
C LEU A 62 3.73 -29.34 70.90
N GLU A 63 2.45 -29.28 70.53
CA GLU A 63 1.26 -29.92 71.16
C GLU A 63 0.36 -29.11 72.11
N ALA A 64 -0.91 -29.54 72.12
CA ALA A 64 -2.02 -29.23 73.05
C ALA A 64 -2.49 -27.75 73.16
N ASP A 65 -3.79 -27.41 73.11
CA ASP A 65 -5.03 -28.22 73.13
C ASP A 65 -6.20 -27.46 72.48
N ALA A 66 -7.31 -28.15 72.18
CA ALA A 66 -8.53 -27.55 71.63
C ALA A 66 -9.74 -27.65 72.58
N VAL A 67 -10.37 -26.52 72.93
CA VAL A 67 -11.62 -26.46 73.72
C VAL A 67 -12.50 -25.29 73.27
N ASP A 68 -13.78 -25.57 72.97
CA ASP A 68 -14.82 -24.56 72.69
C ASP A 68 -15.32 -23.86 73.97
N ILE A 69 -15.39 -22.51 73.97
CA ILE A 69 -16.32 -21.73 74.81
C ILE A 69 -16.86 -20.52 74.02
N ASP A 70 -18.17 -20.25 74.20
CA ASP A 70 -18.97 -19.26 73.46
C ASP A 70 -18.91 -17.80 74.02
N ALA A 71 -19.33 -16.87 73.15
CA ALA A 71 -19.95 -15.57 73.41
C ALA A 71 -19.13 -14.29 73.74
N LYS A 72 -19.64 -13.19 73.16
CA LYS A 72 -19.47 -11.75 73.52
C LYS A 72 -18.18 -11.01 73.13
N ALA A 73 -18.16 -10.61 71.85
CA ALA A 73 -17.77 -9.30 71.33
C ALA A 73 -17.03 -8.31 72.26
N LYS A 74 -15.77 -8.01 71.90
CA LYS A 74 -15.11 -6.72 72.16
C LYS A 74 -14.57 -6.17 70.84
N LYS A 75 -14.74 -4.87 70.59
CA LYS A 75 -14.07 -4.18 69.47
C LYS A 75 -12.62 -3.88 69.88
N PRO A 76 -11.60 -4.21 69.08
CA PRO A 76 -10.25 -3.70 69.31
C PRO A 76 -10.23 -2.17 69.06
N SER A 77 -9.64 -1.42 69.99
CA SER A 77 -9.40 0.02 69.82
C SER A 77 -8.05 0.21 69.12
N VAL A 78 -8.04 0.92 67.99
CA VAL A 78 -6.81 1.23 67.26
C VAL A 78 -6.25 2.55 67.79
N THR A 79 -5.29 2.46 68.72
CA THR A 79 -4.50 3.61 69.19
C THR A 79 -3.19 3.69 68.41
N GLY A 80 -3.04 4.71 67.56
CA GLY A 80 -1.86 4.93 66.73
C GLY A 80 -2.18 5.77 65.48
N ALA A 81 -1.19 5.99 64.62
CA ALA A 81 -1.26 6.91 63.46
C ALA A 81 -2.38 6.64 62.41
N LEU A 82 -3.10 5.53 62.53
CA LEU A 82 -4.29 5.23 61.71
C LEU A 82 -5.51 6.09 62.06
N SER A 83 -5.59 6.69 63.26
CA SER A 83 -6.69 7.60 63.62
C SER A 83 -6.64 8.93 62.85
N GLU A 84 -5.44 9.46 62.62
CA GLU A 84 -5.23 10.71 61.88
C GLU A 84 -5.59 10.55 60.39
N LEU A 85 -5.23 9.40 59.80
CA LEU A 85 -5.62 9.04 58.43
C LEU A 85 -7.16 8.99 58.28
N HIS A 86 -7.86 8.45 59.27
CA HIS A 86 -9.32 8.28 59.22
C HIS A 86 -10.10 9.62 59.34
N HIS A 87 -9.49 10.64 59.93
CA HIS A 87 -10.01 12.02 59.93
C HIS A 87 -9.65 12.77 58.63
N ALA A 88 -8.41 12.66 58.14
CA ALA A 88 -8.00 13.36 56.92
C ALA A 88 -8.81 12.94 55.66
N VAL A 89 -9.25 11.68 55.60
CA VAL A 89 -10.04 11.15 54.48
C VAL A 89 -11.54 11.47 54.60
N THR A 90 -12.09 11.67 55.80
CA THR A 90 -13.53 11.98 55.95
C THR A 90 -13.88 13.40 55.49
N ASP A 91 -13.07 14.41 55.80
CA ASP A 91 -13.31 15.79 55.35
C ASP A 91 -13.03 16.00 53.85
N SER A 92 -12.29 15.07 53.21
CA SER A 92 -11.93 15.11 51.80
C SER A 92 -12.98 14.48 50.86
N LEU A 93 -13.93 13.70 51.39
CA LEU A 93 -14.93 12.95 50.61
C LEU A 93 -16.28 13.67 50.52
N GLN A 94 -16.30 14.88 49.93
CA GLN A 94 -17.56 15.46 49.45
C GLN A 94 -18.10 14.65 48.27
N SER A 95 -19.19 13.91 48.52
CA SER A 95 -19.75 12.94 47.58
C SER A 95 -20.19 13.57 46.24
N TRP A 96 -19.50 13.24 45.15
CA TRP A 96 -20.03 13.41 43.80
C TRP A 96 -21.22 12.45 43.60
N ASN A 97 -22.43 13.01 43.61
CA ASN A 97 -23.65 12.30 43.23
C ASN A 97 -24.22 12.93 41.94
N PRO A 98 -24.13 12.27 40.78
CA PRO A 98 -24.39 12.89 39.48
C PRO A 98 -25.87 13.18 39.16
N TYR A 99 -26.84 12.83 40.02
CA TYR A 99 -28.27 12.91 39.69
C TYR A 99 -29.17 13.56 40.76
N ASN A 100 -28.98 14.87 41.07
CA ASN A 100 -30.10 15.76 41.45
C ASN A 100 -29.72 17.27 41.46
N PRO A 101 -30.18 18.08 40.50
CA PRO A 101 -30.09 19.54 40.59
C PRO A 101 -31.30 20.11 41.37
N LYS A 102 -31.08 20.57 42.62
CA LYS A 102 -32.08 21.34 43.38
C LYS A 102 -31.57 22.76 43.65
N PRO A 103 -32.24 23.82 43.15
CA PRO A 103 -31.77 25.19 43.30
C PRO A 103 -32.04 25.72 44.70
N LYS A 104 -31.07 26.45 45.26
CA LYS A 104 -31.30 27.42 46.35
C LYS A 104 -30.70 28.77 45.94
N ARG A 105 -31.55 29.80 45.91
CA ARG A 105 -31.13 31.21 45.75
C ARG A 105 -30.58 31.74 47.09
N PRO A 106 -29.76 32.81 47.05
CA PRO A 106 -28.92 33.21 48.18
C PRO A 106 -29.68 33.94 49.30
N GLN A 107 -29.04 34.01 50.47
CA GLN A 107 -29.21 35.08 51.44
C GLN A 107 -27.92 35.91 51.53
N SER A 108 -28.02 37.11 52.09
CA SER A 108 -27.12 38.23 51.85
C SER A 108 -26.10 38.49 52.97
N GLU A 109 -25.10 39.31 52.61
CA GLU A 109 -24.34 40.21 53.51
C GLU A 109 -23.52 39.60 54.66
N ALA A 110 -22.19 39.59 54.45
CA ALA A 110 -21.31 40.40 55.29
C ALA A 110 -20.06 40.83 54.49
N LEU A 111 -19.61 42.07 54.68
CA LEU A 111 -18.38 42.59 54.07
C LEU A 111 -17.15 42.13 54.88
N LEU A 112 -16.14 41.60 54.19
CA LEU A 112 -14.76 41.60 54.68
C LEU A 112 -13.80 41.83 53.50
N ALA A 113 -12.84 42.73 53.69
CA ALA A 113 -12.15 43.40 52.60
C ALA A 113 -10.96 42.61 52.03
N ASN A 114 -10.64 42.89 50.75
CA ASN A 114 -9.46 42.38 50.05
C ASN A 114 -8.17 42.52 50.89
N LYS A 115 -7.54 41.39 51.18
CA LYS A 115 -6.09 41.30 51.38
C LYS A 115 -5.54 40.27 50.41
N THR A 116 -5.37 40.70 49.15
CA THR A 116 -4.67 39.93 48.13
C THR A 116 -3.20 39.82 48.51
N SER A 117 -2.85 38.78 49.27
CA SER A 117 -1.47 38.35 49.36
C SER A 117 -1.02 37.92 47.97
N VAL A 118 0.07 38.50 47.46
CA VAL A 118 0.71 38.02 46.23
C VAL A 118 1.42 36.72 46.60
N ALA A 119 0.64 35.63 46.63
CA ALA A 119 1.18 34.29 46.68
C ALA A 119 2.01 34.10 45.40
N LYS A 120 3.33 33.89 45.56
CA LYS A 120 4.15 33.41 44.45
C LYS A 120 3.51 32.13 43.95
N GLU A 121 3.22 32.06 42.65
CA GLU A 121 2.78 30.83 42.01
C GLU A 121 3.85 29.77 42.22
N LYS A 122 3.59 28.82 43.14
CA LYS A 122 4.31 27.56 43.11
C LYS A 122 3.87 26.86 41.83
N LYS A 123 4.79 26.67 40.88
CA LYS A 123 4.57 25.74 39.76
C LYS A 123 3.99 24.43 40.30
N PRO A 124 3.04 23.79 39.60
CA PRO A 124 2.45 22.53 40.02
C PRO A 124 3.48 21.40 39.92
N ALA A 125 4.35 21.31 40.91
CA ALA A 125 5.24 20.18 41.11
C ALA A 125 4.40 18.99 41.59
N ILE A 126 3.89 18.19 40.65
CA ILE A 126 3.40 16.85 40.98
C ILE A 126 4.58 16.10 41.61
N ALA A 127 4.40 15.70 42.87
CA ALA A 127 5.46 15.09 43.65
C ALA A 127 6.01 13.81 42.99
N ALA A 128 7.27 13.51 43.28
CA ALA A 128 7.84 12.20 43.02
C ALA A 128 7.04 11.13 43.78
N LEU A 129 6.99 9.91 43.26
CA LEU A 129 6.37 8.78 43.95
C LEU A 129 7.17 8.40 45.21
N SER A 130 6.53 7.72 46.16
CA SER A 130 7.26 7.10 47.27
C SER A 130 8.30 6.14 46.70
N GLY A 131 9.57 6.32 47.10
CA GLY A 131 10.69 5.53 46.60
C GLY A 131 11.23 5.92 45.22
N GLU A 132 10.73 6.98 44.58
CA GLU A 132 11.35 7.54 43.38
C GLU A 132 12.50 8.50 43.75
N VAL A 133 13.65 8.30 43.13
CA VAL A 133 14.79 9.23 43.19
C VAL A 133 14.98 9.84 41.80
N ILE A 134 14.74 11.15 41.70
CA ILE A 134 14.98 11.92 40.48
C ILE A 134 16.37 12.56 40.58
N LYS A 135 17.25 12.25 39.62
CA LYS A 135 18.55 12.91 39.46
C LYS A 135 18.52 13.81 38.23
N GLU A 136 18.91 15.06 38.42
CA GLU A 136 18.92 16.11 37.41
C GLU A 136 20.34 16.24 36.85
N GLY A 137 20.60 15.79 35.62
CA GLY A 137 21.96 15.68 35.06
C GLY A 137 22.71 17.01 34.97
N ILE A 138 22.01 18.08 34.61
CA ILE A 138 22.50 19.47 34.64
C ILE A 138 21.71 20.29 35.67
N LYS A 139 22.39 21.11 36.47
CA LYS A 139 21.81 21.99 37.50
C LYS A 139 20.92 23.09 36.89
N GLU A 140 19.96 23.61 37.64
CA GLU A 140 19.11 24.74 37.21
C GLU A 140 19.88 25.99 36.75
N GLU A 141 21.02 26.31 37.38
CA GLU A 141 21.88 27.45 36.98
C GLU A 141 22.52 27.26 35.59
N ASP A 142 22.74 26.02 35.17
CA ASP A 142 23.39 25.63 33.91
C ASP A 142 22.36 25.30 32.80
N ARG A 143 21.05 25.26 33.10
CA ARG A 143 19.94 24.93 32.15
C ARG A 143 19.58 26.02 31.14
N LEU A 144 20.28 27.14 31.11
CA LEU A 144 19.92 28.33 30.34
C LEU A 144 20.11 28.14 28.82
N GLY A 145 19.06 27.63 28.17
CA GLY A 145 18.93 27.52 26.71
C GLY A 145 18.98 26.08 26.17
N ALA A 146 19.45 25.12 26.95
CA ALA A 146 19.64 23.73 26.54
C ALA A 146 18.88 22.75 27.46
N ARG A 147 17.54 22.70 27.34
CA ARG A 147 16.75 21.59 27.89
C ARG A 147 16.77 20.41 26.91
N THR A 148 17.56 19.37 27.19
CA THR A 148 17.33 18.06 26.55
C THR A 148 15.92 17.59 26.87
N ARG A 149 15.16 17.15 25.86
CA ARG A 149 13.78 16.66 26.04
C ARG A 149 13.72 15.14 26.19
N VAL A 150 14.84 14.52 26.56
CA VAL A 150 14.97 13.09 26.89
C VAL A 150 15.20 12.93 28.40
N GLY A 151 14.53 11.96 29.02
CA GLY A 151 14.84 11.52 30.38
C GLY A 151 14.92 9.99 30.46
N LYS A 152 15.92 9.46 31.16
CA LYS A 152 16.03 8.02 31.42
C LYS A 152 15.12 7.59 32.56
N CYS A 153 14.63 6.36 32.52
CA CYS A 153 13.91 5.75 33.64
C CYS A 153 14.32 4.28 33.84
N THR A 154 14.37 3.86 35.11
CA THR A 154 14.82 2.51 35.51
C THR A 154 14.26 2.11 36.87
N ILE A 155 14.38 0.83 37.22
CA ILE A 155 13.98 0.22 38.49
C ILE A 155 15.21 -0.42 39.15
N VAL A 156 15.48 -0.07 40.41
CA VAL A 156 16.55 -0.69 41.20
C VAL A 156 16.07 -0.96 42.63
N PHE A 157 15.57 -2.17 42.87
CA PHE A 157 15.16 -2.64 44.19
C PHE A 157 16.33 -3.32 44.93
N ASN A 158 16.43 -3.13 46.26
CA ASN A 158 17.35 -3.84 47.16
C ASN A 158 18.79 -4.01 46.60
N SER A 159 19.33 -2.91 46.08
CA SER A 159 20.54 -2.85 45.27
C SER A 159 21.81 -3.38 45.97
N ASN A 160 22.57 -4.25 45.29
CA ASN A 160 23.96 -4.52 45.65
C ASN A 160 24.95 -3.61 44.88
N SER A 161 26.25 -3.82 45.13
CA SER A 161 27.33 -3.00 44.57
C SER A 161 27.41 -3.00 43.05
N TYR A 162 27.05 -4.09 42.36
CA TYR A 162 27.09 -4.15 40.89
C TYR A 162 25.97 -3.32 40.25
N TRP A 163 24.75 -3.38 40.81
CA TRP A 163 23.61 -2.59 40.34
C TRP A 163 23.81 -1.09 40.57
N GLU A 164 24.35 -0.68 41.73
CA GLU A 164 24.69 0.74 41.96
C GLU A 164 25.90 1.20 41.14
N ARG A 165 26.85 0.32 40.77
CA ARG A 165 27.94 0.65 39.83
C ARG A 165 27.38 0.89 38.42
N ALA A 166 26.52 -0.02 37.94
CA ALA A 166 25.83 0.12 36.65
C ALA A 166 25.04 1.43 36.58
N LEU A 167 24.24 1.72 37.61
CA LEU A 167 23.47 2.96 37.72
C LEU A 167 24.36 4.22 37.63
N ARG A 168 25.56 4.22 38.23
CA ARG A 168 26.50 5.34 38.12
C ARG A 168 27.02 5.57 36.69
N THR A 169 27.16 4.53 35.87
CA THR A 169 27.52 4.72 34.45
C THR A 169 26.42 5.44 33.66
N HIS A 170 25.15 5.21 34.02
CA HIS A 170 24.03 5.98 33.48
C HIS A 170 24.02 7.41 34.00
N GLU A 171 24.23 7.63 35.29
CA GLU A 171 24.29 8.96 35.91
C GLU A 171 25.37 9.86 35.31
N GLU A 172 26.56 9.32 35.01
CA GLU A 172 27.65 10.09 34.39
C GLU A 172 27.33 10.49 32.94
N HIS A 173 26.73 9.58 32.17
CA HIS A 173 26.20 9.87 30.83
C HIS A 173 25.06 10.91 30.87
N ASP A 174 24.16 10.81 31.85
CA ASP A 174 23.05 11.76 32.05
C ASP A 174 23.57 13.14 32.49
N ARG A 175 24.66 13.18 33.27
CA ARG A 175 25.38 14.40 33.61
C ARG A 175 26.10 15.04 32.42
N LEU A 176 26.65 14.23 31.51
CA LEU A 176 27.37 14.73 30.33
C LEU A 176 26.43 15.37 29.29
N HIS A 177 25.27 14.76 29.03
CA HIS A 177 24.33 15.24 28.02
C HIS A 177 23.20 16.11 28.58
N GLY A 178 22.90 16.03 29.88
CA GLY A 178 21.88 16.85 30.56
C GLY A 178 20.55 16.16 30.85
N TYR A 179 20.44 14.86 30.57
CA TYR A 179 19.22 14.09 30.80
C TYR A 179 18.82 14.06 32.28
N ARG A 180 17.52 13.85 32.51
CA ARG A 180 16.99 13.54 33.84
C ARG A 180 16.91 12.02 34.01
N LEU A 181 17.37 11.50 35.14
CA LEU A 181 17.26 10.08 35.49
C LEU A 181 16.19 9.87 36.57
N HIS A 182 15.24 8.99 36.28
CA HIS A 182 14.12 8.61 37.14
C HIS A 182 14.29 7.18 37.68
N VAL A 183 14.81 7.03 38.90
CA VAL A 183 15.08 5.72 39.52
C VAL A 183 13.97 5.34 40.51
N LEU A 184 13.19 4.29 40.22
CA LEU A 184 12.25 3.74 41.18
C LEU A 184 12.94 2.68 42.08
N ARG A 185 12.89 2.89 43.40
CA ARG A 185 13.53 2.03 44.41
C ARG A 185 12.54 1.28 45.31
N GLN A 186 11.24 1.37 45.05
CA GLN A 186 10.17 0.64 45.75
C GLN A 186 9.22 0.01 44.72
N GLY A 187 8.75 -1.22 44.96
CA GLY A 187 7.80 -1.89 44.07
C GLY A 187 6.44 -1.19 44.04
N LEU A 188 5.86 -1.01 42.85
CA LEU A 188 4.52 -0.45 42.66
C LEU A 188 3.46 -1.54 42.44
N LEU A 189 3.83 -2.56 41.66
CA LEU A 189 3.05 -3.76 41.39
C LEU A 189 3.92 -5.01 41.58
N ASP A 190 3.28 -6.16 41.58
CA ASP A 190 3.91 -7.48 41.60
C ASP A 190 4.84 -7.71 40.40
N ASP A 191 5.96 -8.40 40.66
CA ASP A 191 6.88 -8.89 39.64
C ASP A 191 7.35 -7.78 38.65
N VAL A 192 7.56 -8.11 37.37
CA VAL A 192 7.94 -7.16 36.32
C VAL A 192 6.92 -6.05 36.06
N TRP A 193 5.66 -6.19 36.50
CA TRP A 193 4.60 -5.23 36.17
C TRP A 193 4.79 -3.84 36.80
N SER A 194 5.72 -3.71 37.77
CA SER A 194 6.22 -2.41 38.23
C SER A 194 6.84 -1.56 37.10
N LYS A 195 7.48 -2.16 36.08
CA LYS A 195 8.09 -1.48 34.93
C LYS A 195 7.07 -0.70 34.09
N PRO A 196 6.04 -1.33 33.48
CA PRO A 196 5.01 -0.59 32.74
C PRO A 196 4.17 0.34 33.64
N ALA A 197 3.95 0.02 34.91
CA ALA A 197 3.25 0.91 35.85
C ALA A 197 4.01 2.20 36.12
N TYR A 198 5.33 2.10 36.32
CA TYR A 198 6.18 3.25 36.54
C TYR A 198 6.31 4.13 35.29
N ILE A 199 6.49 3.52 34.11
CA ILE A 199 6.51 4.24 32.83
C ILE A 199 5.18 4.98 32.59
N LEU A 200 4.03 4.33 32.83
CA LEU A 200 2.73 5.00 32.75
C LEU A 200 2.62 6.20 33.72
N SER A 201 3.15 6.06 34.94
CA SER A 201 3.20 7.16 35.91
C SER A 201 4.08 8.33 35.45
N LEU A 202 5.15 8.08 34.70
CA LEU A 202 6.03 9.10 34.15
C LEU A 202 5.36 9.81 32.97
N LEU A 203 4.79 9.05 32.03
CA LEU A 203 4.04 9.58 30.89
C LEU A 203 2.91 10.52 31.33
N LEU A 204 2.10 10.11 32.31
CA LEU A 204 1.01 10.93 32.86
C LEU A 204 1.52 12.21 33.57
N ARG A 205 2.65 12.14 34.26
CA ARG A 205 3.27 13.30 34.95
C ARG A 205 3.95 14.29 34.01
N GLU A 206 4.53 13.83 32.92
CA GLU A 206 5.09 14.71 31.89
C GLU A 206 3.99 15.32 31.00
N LEU A 207 2.92 14.56 30.69
CA LEU A 207 1.75 15.07 29.98
C LEU A 207 0.96 16.15 30.75
N SER A 208 1.03 16.19 32.08
CA SER A 208 0.39 17.24 32.87
C SER A 208 1.13 18.59 32.82
N ARG A 209 2.32 18.65 32.22
CA ARG A 209 3.12 19.87 32.08
C ARG A 209 2.88 20.54 30.71
N PRO A 210 3.11 21.87 30.61
CA PRO A 210 3.17 22.54 29.32
C PRO A 210 4.17 21.88 28.38
N GLU A 211 3.91 21.90 27.07
CA GLU A 211 4.75 21.23 26.08
C GLU A 211 6.21 21.71 26.10
N SER A 212 6.45 22.99 26.38
CA SER A 212 7.79 23.60 26.56
C SER A 212 8.51 23.23 27.86
N GLU A 213 7.87 22.49 28.76
CA GLU A 213 8.41 22.08 30.08
C GLU A 213 8.36 20.56 30.32
N ARG A 214 7.76 19.79 29.41
CA ARG A 214 7.75 18.32 29.45
C ARG A 214 8.92 17.72 28.67
N LEU A 215 9.30 16.52 29.07
CA LEU A 215 10.09 15.62 28.22
C LEU A 215 9.29 15.25 26.95
N GLU A 216 9.98 15.08 25.82
CA GLU A 216 9.44 14.44 24.62
C GLU A 216 9.62 12.93 24.64
N TRP A 217 10.69 12.42 25.22
CA TRP A 217 11.03 11.01 25.22
C TRP A 217 11.41 10.54 26.62
N LEU A 218 10.87 9.40 27.01
CA LEU A 218 11.43 8.58 28.07
C LEU A 218 12.31 7.51 27.43
N PHE A 219 13.47 7.25 28.01
CA PHE A 219 14.36 6.17 27.61
C PHE A 219 14.40 5.15 28.74
N TRP A 220 13.66 4.05 28.58
CA TRP A 220 13.68 2.99 29.56
C TRP A 220 15.00 2.22 29.48
N VAL A 221 15.60 1.89 30.63
CA VAL A 221 16.73 0.97 30.74
C VAL A 221 16.52 -0.02 31.90
N ASP A 222 16.61 -1.32 31.62
CA ASP A 222 16.74 -2.35 32.65
C ASP A 222 18.08 -2.18 33.40
N ALA A 223 18.10 -2.50 34.69
CA ALA A 223 19.21 -2.13 35.58
C ALA A 223 20.50 -2.93 35.35
N ASP A 224 20.44 -4.03 34.58
CA ASP A 224 21.59 -4.81 34.10
C ASP A 224 22.07 -4.29 32.73
N THR A 225 22.18 -2.97 32.63
CA THR A 225 22.80 -2.27 31.50
C THR A 225 23.94 -1.40 32.01
N ILE A 226 25.04 -1.35 31.24
CA ILE A 226 26.24 -0.55 31.57
C ILE A 226 26.55 0.34 30.38
N ILE A 227 26.65 1.66 30.59
CA ILE A 227 27.17 2.57 29.57
C ILE A 227 28.68 2.29 29.40
N LEU A 228 29.10 1.99 28.18
CA LEU A 228 30.50 1.76 27.80
C LEU A 228 31.12 2.95 27.07
N ASN A 229 30.29 3.77 26.43
CA ASN A 229 30.73 5.01 25.79
C ASN A 229 29.82 6.17 26.23
N PRO A 230 30.26 7.02 27.18
CA PRO A 230 29.45 8.14 27.65
C PRO A 230 29.22 9.19 26.55
N HIS A 231 30.05 9.26 25.50
CA HIS A 231 30.01 10.32 24.49
C HIS A 231 28.92 10.16 23.42
N VAL A 232 28.10 9.11 23.45
CA VAL A 232 27.01 8.88 22.48
C VAL A 232 25.67 9.37 23.04
N PRO A 233 25.09 10.49 22.56
CA PRO A 233 23.79 10.96 23.02
C PRO A 233 22.65 10.06 22.52
N ILE A 234 21.56 9.95 23.29
CA ILE A 234 20.36 9.17 22.94
C ILE A 234 19.70 9.69 21.66
N GLU A 235 19.74 11.00 21.42
CA GLU A 235 19.26 11.65 20.20
C GLU A 235 19.86 11.06 18.91
N THR A 236 21.02 10.39 18.98
CA THR A 236 21.61 9.63 17.85
C THR A 236 20.66 8.57 17.27
N PHE A 237 19.77 8.02 18.10
CA PHE A 237 18.89 6.89 17.74
C PHE A 237 17.41 7.29 17.62
N LEU A 238 17.08 8.56 17.89
CA LEU A 238 15.71 9.08 17.81
C LEU A 238 15.35 9.50 16.37
N PRO A 239 14.06 9.71 16.05
CA PRO A 239 13.66 10.18 14.73
C PRO A 239 14.14 11.63 14.56
N PRO A 240 14.62 12.05 13.37
CA PRO A 240 15.06 13.43 13.15
C PRO A 240 13.91 14.43 13.45
N PRO A 241 14.10 15.43 14.32
CA PRO A 241 13.01 16.34 14.69
C PRO A 241 12.43 17.12 13.50
N GLY A 242 11.10 17.15 13.36
CA GLY A 242 10.44 17.84 12.24
C GLY A 242 10.55 17.11 10.89
N SER A 243 10.90 15.82 10.90
CA SER A 243 10.84 14.94 9.72
C SER A 243 9.47 14.28 9.57
N GLU A 244 9.29 13.49 8.51
CA GLU A 244 8.09 12.67 8.32
C GLU A 244 7.88 11.59 9.40
N PHE A 245 8.86 11.37 10.29
CA PHE A 245 8.83 10.35 11.34
C PHE A 245 8.29 10.85 12.69
N ASP A 246 7.71 12.06 12.76
CA ASP A 246 7.10 12.58 14.00
C ASP A 246 5.91 11.72 14.52
N ASP A 247 5.34 10.86 13.66
CA ASP A 247 4.35 9.83 14.01
C ASP A 247 4.94 8.58 14.68
N ILE A 248 6.27 8.41 14.69
CA ILE A 248 6.97 7.37 15.45
C ILE A 248 6.96 7.75 16.93
N HIS A 249 6.54 6.80 17.76
CA HIS A 249 6.30 7.00 19.19
C HIS A 249 6.98 5.94 20.05
N LEU A 250 7.30 4.76 19.50
CA LEU A 250 8.13 3.73 20.14
C LEU A 250 9.25 3.31 19.18
N ILE A 251 10.48 3.26 19.69
CA ILE A 251 11.59 2.60 19.00
C ILE A 251 11.95 1.36 19.81
N TYR A 252 11.86 0.18 19.21
CA TYR A 252 12.10 -1.09 19.90
C TYR A 252 13.20 -1.90 19.21
N THR A 253 13.63 -2.99 19.85
CA THR A 253 14.65 -3.90 19.33
C THR A 253 14.14 -5.33 19.41
N ASN A 254 14.65 -6.21 18.53
CA ASN A 254 14.40 -7.64 18.60
C ASN A 254 15.70 -8.39 18.91
N ASP A 255 15.57 -9.51 19.62
CA ASP A 255 16.58 -10.57 19.69
C ASP A 255 16.00 -11.87 19.11
N TRP A 256 16.66 -13.01 19.34
CA TRP A 256 16.23 -14.32 18.84
C TRP A 256 14.89 -14.83 19.42
N ASN A 257 14.33 -14.18 20.44
CA ASN A 257 13.01 -14.45 21.01
C ASN A 257 11.92 -13.48 20.50
N GLY A 258 12.25 -12.58 19.56
CA GLY A 258 11.38 -11.50 19.11
C GLY A 258 11.64 -10.19 19.87
N LEU A 259 10.60 -9.40 20.15
CA LEU A 259 10.75 -8.09 20.81
C LEU A 259 11.45 -8.23 22.17
N ASN A 260 12.53 -7.49 22.35
CA ASN A 260 13.21 -7.32 23.63
C ASN A 260 12.89 -5.92 24.18
N ASN A 261 12.30 -5.85 25.38
CA ASN A 261 11.89 -4.59 26.00
C ASN A 261 12.88 -4.07 27.08
N GLY A 262 14.10 -4.59 27.13
CA GLY A 262 15.09 -4.20 28.13
C GLY A 262 15.55 -2.74 28.02
N ILE A 263 15.68 -2.22 26.79
CA ILE A 263 15.97 -0.81 26.52
C ILE A 263 15.09 -0.33 25.36
N PHE A 264 14.41 0.81 25.52
CA PHE A 264 13.64 1.44 24.43
C PHE A 264 13.35 2.93 24.66
N PRO A 265 13.44 3.79 23.61
CA PRO A 265 12.77 5.09 23.55
C PRO A 265 11.25 4.99 23.41
N ILE A 266 10.50 5.74 24.24
CA ILE A 266 9.03 5.91 24.16
C ILE A 266 8.66 7.40 24.26
N ARG A 267 7.85 7.91 23.32
CA ARG A 267 7.49 9.34 23.23
C ARG A 267 6.42 9.71 24.26
N VAL A 268 6.53 10.88 24.88
CA VAL A 268 5.59 11.43 25.86
C VAL A 268 4.38 12.02 25.12
N ASN A 269 3.42 11.15 24.79
CA ASN A 269 2.17 11.53 24.15
C ASN A 269 1.01 10.64 24.63
N ARG A 270 -0.19 10.87 24.09
CA ARG A 270 -1.38 10.10 24.45
C ARG A 270 -1.28 8.62 24.01
N TRP A 271 -0.77 8.37 22.81
CA TRP A 271 -0.59 7.01 22.27
C TRP A 271 0.20 6.10 23.22
N SER A 272 1.30 6.61 23.80
CA SER A 272 2.10 5.86 24.77
C SER A 272 1.37 5.60 26.08
N VAL A 273 0.51 6.52 26.54
CA VAL A 273 -0.37 6.28 27.71
C VAL A 273 -1.38 5.17 27.42
N ASP A 274 -1.95 5.14 26.21
CA ASP A 274 -2.89 4.09 25.80
C ASP A 274 -2.19 2.73 25.67
N LEU A 275 -0.99 2.67 25.07
CA LEU A 275 -0.17 1.45 25.00
C LEU A 275 0.18 0.92 26.40
N PHE A 276 0.70 1.75 27.29
CA PHE A 276 1.10 1.29 28.63
C PHE A 276 -0.10 0.95 29.53
N SER A 277 -1.25 1.58 29.33
CA SER A 277 -2.52 1.16 29.95
C SER A 277 -2.99 -0.20 29.42
N ALA A 278 -2.84 -0.45 28.11
CA ALA A 278 -3.13 -1.75 27.51
C ALA A 278 -2.18 -2.85 28.02
N ILE A 279 -0.86 -2.60 28.10
CA ILE A 279 0.13 -3.55 28.64
C ILE A 279 -0.24 -4.00 30.06
N LEU A 280 -0.54 -3.06 30.97
CA LEU A 280 -0.89 -3.37 32.36
C LEU A 280 -2.20 -4.15 32.51
N SER A 281 -3.17 -3.85 31.66
CA SER A 281 -4.50 -4.49 31.69
C SER A 281 -4.55 -5.81 30.93
N TYR A 282 -3.57 -6.08 30.05
CA TYR A 282 -3.48 -7.26 29.19
C TYR A 282 -3.72 -8.57 29.95
N ARG A 283 -3.03 -8.75 31.09
CA ARG A 283 -3.12 -9.97 31.93
C ARG A 283 -4.51 -10.25 32.51
N TYR A 284 -5.39 -9.25 32.53
CA TYR A 284 -6.78 -9.39 33.02
C TYR A 284 -7.79 -9.56 31.89
N TYR A 285 -7.57 -8.92 30.73
CA TYR A 285 -8.47 -9.00 29.57
C TYR A 285 -8.12 -10.08 28.56
N ARG A 286 -6.91 -10.67 28.64
CA ARG A 286 -6.46 -11.82 27.83
C ARG A 286 -5.71 -12.83 28.72
N PRO A 287 -6.38 -13.45 29.71
CA PRO A 287 -5.73 -14.34 30.67
C PRO A 287 -5.14 -15.60 30.03
N ASP A 288 -5.71 -16.08 28.91
CA ASP A 288 -5.28 -17.29 28.20
C ASP A 288 -4.10 -17.05 27.24
N ALA A 289 -3.62 -15.81 27.09
CA ALA A 289 -2.54 -15.48 26.17
C ALA A 289 -1.16 -15.90 26.72
N PRO A 290 -0.25 -16.45 25.89
CA PRO A 290 1.03 -16.98 26.33
C PRO A 290 2.02 -15.87 26.72
N LEU A 291 2.00 -15.46 27.99
CA LEU A 291 2.89 -14.45 28.56
C LEU A 291 4.28 -15.00 28.96
N VAL A 292 4.96 -15.67 28.02
CA VAL A 292 6.27 -16.34 28.22
C VAL A 292 7.31 -15.41 28.83
N PHE A 293 7.37 -14.17 28.35
CA PHE A 293 8.23 -13.09 28.86
C PHE A 293 7.41 -11.97 29.54
N ARG A 294 6.22 -12.30 30.06
CA ARG A 294 5.37 -11.42 30.89
C ARG A 294 5.05 -10.08 30.22
N ASP A 295 5.51 -8.94 30.74
CA ASP A 295 5.23 -7.61 30.18
C ASP A 295 5.82 -7.45 28.77
N GLN A 296 6.97 -8.07 28.47
CA GLN A 296 7.56 -8.11 27.13
C GLN A 296 6.66 -8.85 26.14
N SER A 297 6.03 -9.96 26.54
CA SER A 297 5.06 -10.68 25.69
C SER A 297 3.76 -9.90 25.50
N ALA A 298 3.25 -9.22 26.53
CA ALA A 298 2.07 -8.36 26.42
C ALA A 298 2.34 -7.18 25.47
N MET A 299 3.48 -6.51 25.62
CA MET A 299 3.94 -5.44 24.72
C MET A 299 4.13 -5.94 23.29
N GLY A 300 4.84 -7.06 23.10
CA GLY A 300 5.09 -7.68 21.79
C GLY A 300 3.81 -8.06 21.04
N ALA A 301 2.77 -8.51 21.73
CA ALA A 301 1.46 -8.77 21.13
C ALA A 301 0.71 -7.47 20.79
N LEU A 302 0.68 -6.49 21.70
CA LEU A 302 -0.04 -5.23 21.50
C LEU A 302 0.51 -4.41 20.34
N ILE A 303 1.84 -4.32 20.17
CA ILE A 303 2.42 -3.48 19.11
C ILE A 303 2.10 -3.96 17.69
N GLN A 304 1.60 -5.19 17.50
CA GLN A 304 1.15 -5.70 16.20
C GLN A 304 -0.29 -5.26 15.86
N GLU A 305 -1.05 -4.77 16.83
CA GLU A 305 -2.44 -4.37 16.61
C GLU A 305 -2.55 -3.07 15.79
N PRO A 306 -3.57 -2.91 14.91
CA PRO A 306 -3.73 -1.73 14.06
C PRO A 306 -3.77 -0.37 14.79
N GLN A 307 -4.10 -0.37 16.10
CA GLN A 307 -4.08 0.82 16.95
C GLN A 307 -2.66 1.27 17.36
N PHE A 308 -1.67 0.37 17.32
CA PHE A 308 -0.29 0.65 17.75
C PHE A 308 0.72 0.51 16.59
N SER A 309 0.55 -0.44 15.68
CA SER A 309 1.57 -0.88 14.70
C SER A 309 2.06 0.16 13.69
N LYS A 310 1.41 1.32 13.57
CA LYS A 310 1.83 2.40 12.65
C LYS A 310 2.88 3.33 13.27
N SER A 311 2.87 3.50 14.59
CA SER A 311 3.68 4.48 15.32
C SER A 311 4.93 3.88 15.96
N ILE A 312 5.46 2.80 15.38
CA ILE A 312 6.60 2.04 15.90
C ILE A 312 7.68 1.86 14.84
N VAL A 313 8.93 1.68 15.27
CA VAL A 313 10.00 1.21 14.38
C VAL A 313 10.95 0.27 15.12
N ALA A 314 11.41 -0.77 14.44
CA ALA A 314 12.45 -1.67 14.93
C ALA A 314 13.83 -1.11 14.57
N ALA A 315 14.65 -0.82 15.58
CA ALA A 315 16.04 -0.39 15.43
C ALA A 315 17.01 -1.59 15.51
N PRO A 316 18.23 -1.47 14.95
CA PRO A 316 19.29 -2.47 15.15
C PRO A 316 19.60 -2.68 16.63
N GLN A 317 19.55 -3.93 17.11
CA GLN A 317 19.70 -4.26 18.54
C GLN A 317 20.95 -3.62 19.18
N ARG A 318 22.07 -3.62 18.46
CA ARG A 318 23.37 -3.10 18.92
C ARG A 318 23.41 -1.59 19.21
N TRP A 319 22.45 -0.80 18.75
CA TRP A 319 22.43 0.65 19.01
C TRP A 319 22.29 0.97 20.51
N PHE A 320 21.37 0.28 21.20
CA PHE A 320 21.09 0.55 22.61
C PHE A 320 20.63 -0.68 23.41
N ASN A 321 20.66 -1.88 22.83
CA ASN A 321 20.29 -3.14 23.50
C ASN A 321 21.33 -4.24 23.20
N ALA A 322 22.60 -3.85 23.04
CA ALA A 322 23.67 -4.73 22.60
C ALA A 322 24.02 -5.79 23.66
N TYR A 323 24.20 -7.04 23.24
CA TYR A 323 24.65 -8.11 24.14
C TYR A 323 26.18 -8.17 24.25
N GLN A 324 26.69 -8.74 25.34
CA GLN A 324 28.13 -8.89 25.57
C GLN A 324 28.84 -9.68 24.45
N GLY A 325 29.98 -9.16 24.00
CA GLY A 325 30.90 -9.82 23.08
C GLY A 325 32.14 -10.34 23.79
N GLU A 326 32.48 -11.62 23.60
CA GLU A 326 33.77 -12.16 24.06
C GLU A 326 34.87 -11.69 23.09
N HIS A 327 35.99 -11.16 23.60
CA HIS A 327 36.96 -10.40 22.80
C HIS A 327 37.73 -11.22 21.73
N ASN A 328 37.50 -12.53 21.65
CA ASN A 328 38.29 -13.48 20.87
C ASN A 328 37.53 -14.03 19.64
N GLU A 329 36.29 -13.59 19.40
CA GLU A 329 35.39 -14.12 18.37
C GLU A 329 34.98 -13.05 17.35
N THR A 330 34.50 -13.49 16.19
CA THR A 330 33.88 -12.60 15.19
C THR A 330 32.55 -12.09 15.75
N LEU A 331 32.54 -10.85 16.26
CA LEU A 331 31.39 -10.26 16.95
C LEU A 331 30.13 -10.26 16.07
N SER A 332 29.08 -10.92 16.56
CA SER A 332 27.76 -10.99 15.93
C SER A 332 27.13 -9.60 15.75
N PRO A 333 26.17 -9.40 14.82
CA PRO A 333 25.56 -8.09 14.56
C PRO A 333 24.92 -7.43 15.78
N PHE A 334 24.45 -8.22 16.75
CA PHE A 334 23.82 -7.79 18.00
C PHE A 334 24.79 -7.60 19.18
N GLN A 335 26.07 -7.97 19.03
CA GLN A 335 27.06 -7.88 20.10
C GLN A 335 27.74 -6.50 20.13
N VAL A 336 28.02 -6.04 21.35
CA VAL A 336 28.61 -4.73 21.65
C VAL A 336 30.04 -4.61 21.12
N ARG A 337 30.37 -3.45 20.56
CA ARG A 337 31.67 -3.13 19.96
C ARG A 337 32.31 -1.93 20.64
N ARG A 338 33.59 -1.71 20.35
CA ARG A 338 34.34 -0.51 20.72
C ARG A 338 33.65 0.74 20.16
N GLY A 339 33.34 1.71 21.02
CA GLY A 339 32.58 2.90 20.68
C GLY A 339 31.06 2.77 20.81
N ASP A 340 30.50 1.59 21.10
CA ASP A 340 29.05 1.41 21.27
C ASP A 340 28.56 1.96 22.62
N LEU A 341 27.31 2.43 22.67
CA LEU A 341 26.74 3.14 23.82
C LEU A 341 26.77 2.29 25.10
N LEU A 342 26.21 1.09 25.06
CA LEU A 342 25.98 0.26 26.25
C LEU A 342 26.01 -1.24 25.96
N VAL A 343 26.16 -2.02 27.03
CA VAL A 343 25.98 -3.48 27.03
C VAL A 343 24.87 -3.90 28.01
N HIS A 344 24.07 -4.90 27.63
CA HIS A 344 22.95 -5.46 28.37
C HIS A 344 23.20 -6.95 28.72
N PHE A 345 22.77 -7.40 29.91
CA PHE A 345 23.00 -8.76 30.42
C PHE A 345 21.72 -9.61 30.56
N ALA A 346 20.74 -9.39 29.68
CA ALA A 346 19.52 -10.20 29.62
C ALA A 346 19.84 -11.72 29.57
N GLY A 347 19.20 -12.48 30.46
CA GLY A 347 19.34 -13.95 30.50
C GLY A 347 20.72 -14.49 30.88
N VAL A 348 21.70 -13.65 31.23
CA VAL A 348 23.10 -14.06 31.46
C VAL A 348 23.25 -14.80 32.81
N PRO A 349 23.77 -16.05 32.83
CA PRO A 349 24.15 -16.74 34.07
C PRO A 349 25.31 -16.01 34.80
N ASP A 350 25.34 -16.09 36.13
CA ASP A 350 26.28 -15.32 36.98
C ASP A 350 26.29 -13.80 36.64
N ARG A 351 25.13 -13.24 36.27
CA ARG A 351 24.97 -11.88 35.73
C ARG A 351 25.82 -10.82 36.41
N GLU A 352 25.82 -10.78 37.73
CA GLU A 352 26.53 -9.76 38.53
C GLU A 352 28.06 -9.86 38.39
N LYS A 353 28.59 -11.08 38.28
CA LYS A 353 30.02 -11.34 38.02
C LYS A 353 30.41 -10.97 36.59
N ARG A 354 29.53 -11.19 35.61
CA ARG A 354 29.72 -10.73 34.22
C ARG A 354 29.64 -9.20 34.14
N MET A 355 28.67 -8.56 34.81
CA MET A 355 28.62 -7.11 34.97
C MET A 355 29.92 -6.57 35.58
N GLY A 356 30.47 -7.21 36.63
CA GLY A 356 31.74 -6.82 37.24
C GLY A 356 32.88 -6.59 36.25
N PHE A 357 33.12 -7.54 35.34
CA PHE A 357 34.15 -7.47 34.29
C PHE A 357 33.96 -6.31 33.29
N TRP A 358 32.71 -5.91 33.03
CA TRP A 358 32.39 -4.79 32.14
C TRP A 358 32.36 -3.44 32.86
N LEU A 359 31.93 -3.42 34.14
CA LEU A 359 32.06 -2.26 35.02
C LEU A 359 33.53 -1.90 35.23
N GLU A 360 34.39 -2.89 35.42
CA GLU A 360 35.84 -2.69 35.50
C GLU A 360 36.44 -2.09 34.22
N ARG A 361 35.81 -2.26 33.05
CA ARG A 361 36.20 -1.57 31.79
C ARG A 361 35.63 -0.15 31.70
N ALA A 362 34.34 0.03 32.00
CA ALA A 362 33.70 1.34 31.98
C ALA A 362 34.37 2.31 32.97
N GLU A 363 34.65 1.85 34.19
CA GLU A 363 35.34 2.62 35.23
C GLU A 363 36.83 2.88 34.94
N GLN A 364 37.40 2.33 33.85
CA GLN A 364 38.74 2.66 33.36
C GLN A 364 38.77 3.83 32.35
N HIS A 365 37.62 4.27 31.81
CA HIS A 365 37.52 5.35 30.83
C HIS A 365 38.53 5.25 29.67
N LEU A 366 38.54 4.08 29.01
CA LEU A 366 39.51 3.77 27.95
C LEU A 366 39.16 4.51 26.64
N ASP A 367 40.14 5.21 26.05
CA ASP A 367 40.01 5.92 24.76
C ASP A 367 39.45 5.05 23.61
N ASP A 368 39.66 3.73 23.68
CA ASP A 368 39.20 2.77 22.67
C ASP A 368 37.78 2.21 22.92
N TRP A 369 37.12 2.65 23.99
CA TRP A 369 35.68 2.47 24.24
C TRP A 369 34.94 3.81 24.24
N GLU A 370 35.49 4.85 24.88
CA GLU A 370 34.89 6.20 24.97
C GLU A 370 35.13 7.04 23.71
N ILE A 371 34.81 6.48 22.54
CA ILE A 371 35.04 7.12 21.24
C ILE A 371 34.01 8.26 21.04
N PRO A 372 34.43 9.52 20.79
CA PRO A 372 33.49 10.62 20.54
C PRO A 372 32.51 10.28 19.39
N VAL A 373 31.21 10.53 19.58
CA VAL A 373 30.16 10.00 18.67
C VAL A 373 30.41 10.26 17.18
N LYS A 374 30.98 11.41 16.81
CA LYS A 374 31.34 11.78 15.42
C LYS A 374 32.39 10.86 14.77
N SER A 375 33.11 10.10 15.57
CA SER A 375 34.14 9.12 15.18
C SER A 375 33.67 7.66 15.34
N THR A 376 32.45 7.43 15.84
CA THR A 376 31.79 6.11 15.83
C THR A 376 31.06 5.90 14.50
N SER A 377 30.55 4.69 14.24
CA SER A 377 29.73 4.41 13.05
C SER A 377 28.28 4.89 13.18
N TYR A 378 27.78 5.14 14.39
CA TYR A 378 26.37 5.50 14.64
C TYR A 378 25.86 6.71 13.83
N PRO A 379 26.60 7.83 13.64
CA PRO A 379 26.11 8.95 12.84
C PRO A 379 25.94 8.62 11.36
N GLN A 380 26.53 7.54 10.85
CA GLN A 380 26.30 7.07 9.49
C GLN A 380 25.14 6.05 9.49
N GLU A 381 25.20 5.03 10.34
CA GLU A 381 24.13 4.03 10.50
C GLU A 381 22.75 4.65 10.73
N ALA A 382 22.65 5.69 11.57
CA ALA A 382 21.39 6.36 11.85
C ALA A 382 20.83 7.11 10.63
N ARG A 383 21.70 7.73 9.82
CA ARG A 383 21.27 8.39 8.57
C ARG A 383 20.80 7.36 7.55
N ASP A 384 21.61 6.33 7.31
CA ASP A 384 21.29 5.26 6.36
C ASP A 384 19.98 4.55 6.74
N PHE A 385 19.77 4.27 8.03
CA PHE A 385 18.54 3.69 8.56
C PHE A 385 17.30 4.57 8.35
N TRP A 386 17.37 5.88 8.67
CA TRP A 386 16.22 6.77 8.50
C TRP A 386 15.92 7.06 7.03
N ASP A 387 16.93 7.12 6.16
CA ASP A 387 16.72 7.25 4.71
C ASP A 387 16.23 5.93 4.08
N GLU A 388 16.57 4.75 4.64
CA GLU A 388 15.91 3.50 4.29
C GLU A 388 14.43 3.50 4.72
N GLN A 389 14.10 3.95 5.94
CA GLN A 389 12.71 4.06 6.39
C GLN A 389 11.92 5.07 5.52
N ARG A 390 12.57 6.13 5.03
CA ARG A 390 12.01 7.09 4.07
C ARG A 390 11.67 6.41 2.75
N GLY A 391 12.61 5.62 2.22
CA GLY A 391 12.40 4.79 1.03
C GLY A 391 11.23 3.80 1.18
N ARG A 392 11.20 3.05 2.29
CA ARG A 392 10.11 2.09 2.62
C ARG A 392 8.75 2.78 2.73
N ARG A 393 8.66 3.92 3.42
CA ARG A 393 7.43 4.72 3.52
C ARG A 393 6.96 5.25 2.17
N LYS A 394 7.89 5.75 1.35
CA LYS A 394 7.60 6.21 -0.01
C LYS A 394 7.04 5.06 -0.86
N ALA A 395 7.74 3.93 -0.92
CA ALA A 395 7.32 2.76 -1.70
C ALA A 395 5.94 2.24 -1.26
N LYS A 396 5.66 2.17 0.05
CA LYS A 396 4.33 1.81 0.58
C LYS A 396 3.25 2.80 0.13
N ASN A 397 3.53 4.11 0.16
CA ASN A 397 2.57 5.12 -0.27
C ASN A 397 2.32 5.09 -1.80
N GLU A 398 3.35 4.81 -2.59
CA GLU A 398 3.24 4.63 -4.05
C GLU A 398 2.43 3.37 -4.39
N TYR A 399 2.70 2.24 -3.72
CA TYR A 399 1.93 0.99 -3.82
C TYR A 399 0.45 1.19 -3.46
N LEU A 400 0.16 1.80 -2.31
CA LEU A 400 -1.22 2.11 -1.89
C LEU A 400 -1.92 3.01 -2.92
N SER A 401 -1.22 4.02 -3.46
CA SER A 401 -1.77 4.90 -4.50
C SER A 401 -2.11 4.11 -5.78
N ASP A 402 -1.22 3.22 -6.22
CA ASP A 402 -1.42 2.36 -7.39
C ASP A 402 -2.58 1.36 -7.20
N THR A 403 -2.63 0.64 -6.07
CA THR A 403 -3.77 -0.21 -5.69
C THR A 403 -5.09 0.57 -5.75
N ARG A 404 -5.13 1.80 -5.21
CA ARG A 404 -6.33 2.64 -5.28
C ARG A 404 -6.66 3.09 -6.70
N MET A 405 -5.67 3.46 -7.51
CA MET A 405 -5.89 3.84 -8.91
C MET A 405 -6.44 2.67 -9.73
N LYS A 406 -5.89 1.46 -9.56
CA LYS A 406 -6.36 0.22 -10.18
C LYS A 406 -7.80 -0.11 -9.78
N ALA A 407 -8.14 -0.03 -8.49
CA ALA A 407 -9.50 -0.24 -8.01
C ALA A 407 -10.47 0.81 -8.56
N THR A 408 -10.08 2.08 -8.58
CA THR A 408 -10.92 3.19 -9.07
C THR A 408 -11.15 3.09 -10.59
N ALA A 409 -10.12 2.75 -11.37
CA ALA A 409 -10.25 2.54 -12.81
C ALA A 409 -11.13 1.34 -13.15
N LEU A 410 -11.06 0.24 -12.37
CA LEU A 410 -11.96 -0.89 -12.52
C LEU A 410 -13.41 -0.49 -12.23
N LEU A 411 -13.67 0.24 -11.13
CA LEU A 411 -15.00 0.76 -10.81
C LEU A 411 -15.57 1.61 -11.96
N THR A 412 -14.82 2.58 -12.48
CA THR A 412 -15.26 3.40 -13.63
C THR A 412 -15.59 2.54 -14.86
N LYS A 413 -14.70 1.63 -15.26
CA LYS A 413 -14.92 0.75 -16.41
C LYS A 413 -16.14 -0.16 -16.23
N THR A 414 -16.38 -0.68 -15.02
CA THR A 414 -17.57 -1.49 -14.72
C THR A 414 -18.85 -0.65 -14.75
N ASP A 415 -18.84 0.57 -14.23
CA ASP A 415 -19.99 1.49 -14.27
C ASP A 415 -20.38 1.84 -15.72
N GLU A 416 -19.41 2.28 -16.52
CA GLU A 416 -19.58 2.57 -17.94
C GLU A 416 -20.09 1.34 -18.72
N GLY A 417 -19.51 0.17 -18.45
CA GLY A 417 -19.93 -1.09 -19.05
C GLY A 417 -21.37 -1.48 -18.69
N LEU A 418 -21.76 -1.38 -17.42
CA LEU A 418 -23.13 -1.66 -16.97
C LEU A 418 -24.13 -0.68 -17.59
N ASN A 419 -23.80 0.61 -17.65
CA ASN A 419 -24.66 1.64 -18.24
C ASN A 419 -24.87 1.42 -19.76
N ALA A 420 -23.83 1.02 -20.50
CA ALA A 420 -23.90 0.81 -21.94
C ALA A 420 -24.45 -0.58 -22.36
N TYR A 421 -24.12 -1.63 -21.60
CA TYR A 421 -24.33 -3.03 -22.01
C TYR A 421 -25.11 -3.88 -21.01
N GLY A 422 -25.45 -3.37 -19.82
CA GLY A 422 -26.13 -4.12 -18.76
C GLY A 422 -27.39 -4.85 -19.22
N ASN A 423 -28.17 -4.26 -20.13
CA ASN A 423 -29.36 -4.87 -20.74
C ASN A 423 -29.12 -6.21 -21.47
N ARG A 424 -27.86 -6.61 -21.70
CA ARG A 424 -27.46 -7.85 -22.38
C ARG A 424 -26.97 -8.94 -21.41
N LEU A 425 -26.93 -8.66 -20.11
CA LEU A 425 -26.60 -9.60 -19.03
C LEU A 425 -27.86 -10.20 -18.39
N THR A 426 -27.76 -11.37 -17.76
CA THR A 426 -28.83 -11.89 -16.89
C THR A 426 -28.97 -11.03 -15.64
N ASP A 427 -30.13 -11.04 -14.98
CA ASP A 427 -30.33 -10.24 -13.77
C ASP A 427 -29.42 -10.72 -12.61
N GLU A 428 -29.20 -12.03 -12.50
CA GLU A 428 -28.21 -12.64 -11.58
C GLU A 428 -26.78 -12.10 -11.81
N GLN A 429 -26.37 -11.92 -13.08
CA GLN A 429 -25.08 -11.33 -13.43
C GLN A 429 -25.00 -9.85 -13.05
N LYS A 430 -26.07 -9.07 -13.31
CA LYS A 430 -26.16 -7.65 -12.93
C LYS A 430 -26.04 -7.49 -11.41
N GLU A 431 -26.80 -8.27 -10.65
CA GLU A 431 -26.84 -8.26 -9.19
C GLU A 431 -25.45 -8.62 -8.62
N ALA A 432 -24.87 -9.75 -9.04
CA ALA A 432 -23.56 -10.18 -8.56
C ALA A 432 -22.43 -9.18 -8.83
N ILE A 433 -22.44 -8.50 -10.00
CA ILE A 433 -21.48 -7.42 -10.33
C ILE A 433 -21.77 -6.19 -9.47
N SER A 434 -23.03 -5.76 -9.37
CA SER A 434 -23.45 -4.58 -8.61
C SER A 434 -23.06 -4.67 -7.14
N ASP A 435 -23.24 -5.84 -6.51
CA ASP A 435 -22.87 -6.07 -5.11
C ASP A 435 -21.38 -5.85 -4.85
N SER A 436 -20.50 -6.51 -5.63
CA SER A 436 -19.05 -6.35 -5.47
C SER A 436 -18.55 -4.97 -5.93
N TYR A 437 -19.24 -4.34 -6.89
CA TYR A 437 -18.97 -2.96 -7.27
C TYR A 437 -19.28 -2.02 -6.10
N ASN A 438 -20.43 -2.17 -5.44
CA ASN A 438 -20.83 -1.35 -4.31
C ASN A 438 -19.92 -1.56 -3.09
N GLU A 439 -19.57 -2.80 -2.74
CA GLU A 439 -18.68 -3.07 -1.61
C GLU A 439 -17.26 -2.49 -1.85
N LEU A 440 -16.70 -2.67 -3.05
CA LEU A 440 -15.41 -2.07 -3.41
C LEU A 440 -15.47 -0.53 -3.41
N LYS A 441 -16.56 0.04 -3.92
CA LYS A 441 -16.80 1.49 -3.98
C LYS A 441 -16.92 2.10 -2.59
N GLU A 442 -17.69 1.49 -1.69
CA GLU A 442 -17.77 1.94 -0.29
C GLU A 442 -16.40 1.88 0.39
N LEU A 443 -15.63 0.80 0.19
CA LEU A 443 -14.31 0.66 0.78
C LEU A 443 -13.32 1.72 0.25
N VAL A 444 -13.25 1.93 -1.07
CA VAL A 444 -12.34 2.89 -1.74
C VAL A 444 -12.72 4.37 -1.47
N VAL A 445 -13.99 4.64 -1.21
CA VAL A 445 -14.49 5.97 -0.78
C VAL A 445 -14.30 6.18 0.72
N SER A 446 -14.30 5.11 1.53
CA SER A 446 -14.04 5.21 2.97
C SER A 446 -12.66 5.81 3.27
N GLY A 447 -12.54 6.55 4.37
CA GLY A 447 -11.24 7.03 4.86
C GLY A 447 -10.32 5.93 5.41
N LYS A 448 -10.70 4.64 5.32
CA LYS A 448 -9.99 3.50 5.91
C LYS A 448 -9.28 2.60 4.89
N TRP A 449 -9.46 2.83 3.60
CA TRP A 449 -8.92 1.96 2.53
C TRP A 449 -7.41 1.67 2.64
N GLN A 450 -6.63 2.56 3.26
CA GLN A 450 -5.18 2.39 3.50
C GLN A 450 -4.85 1.32 4.56
N ASP A 451 -5.75 1.10 5.52
CA ASP A 451 -5.62 0.11 6.57
C ASP A 451 -6.18 -1.25 6.14
N GLU A 452 -7.20 -1.22 5.27
CA GLU A 452 -7.91 -2.38 4.73
C GLU A 452 -7.47 -2.67 3.26
N TYR A 453 -6.25 -2.31 2.89
CA TYR A 453 -5.77 -2.34 1.49
C TYR A 453 -5.79 -3.75 0.87
N GLN A 454 -5.49 -4.79 1.67
CA GLN A 454 -5.59 -6.19 1.25
C GLN A 454 -7.04 -6.55 0.86
N LYS A 455 -8.05 -5.98 1.55
CA LYS A 455 -9.46 -6.16 1.19
C LYS A 455 -9.83 -5.37 -0.07
N VAL A 456 -9.19 -4.22 -0.32
CA VAL A 456 -9.33 -3.50 -1.61
C VAL A 456 -8.81 -4.37 -2.76
N GLU A 457 -7.67 -5.03 -2.59
CA GLU A 457 -7.08 -5.93 -3.59
C GLU A 457 -7.91 -7.21 -3.82
N GLU A 458 -8.42 -7.80 -2.73
CA GLU A 458 -9.35 -8.94 -2.80
C GLU A 458 -10.63 -8.56 -3.56
N LEU A 459 -11.32 -7.49 -3.15
CA LEU A 459 -12.55 -7.03 -3.79
C LEU A 459 -12.33 -6.54 -5.22
N THR A 460 -11.17 -5.95 -5.54
CA THR A 460 -10.78 -5.62 -6.94
C THR A 460 -10.66 -6.89 -7.78
N THR A 461 -10.11 -7.96 -7.21
CA THR A 461 -9.97 -9.26 -7.87
C THR A 461 -11.32 -9.95 -8.04
N GLN A 462 -12.16 -9.97 -7.01
CA GLN A 462 -13.53 -10.50 -7.06
C GLN A 462 -14.38 -9.74 -8.09
N LEU A 463 -14.33 -8.40 -8.10
CA LEU A 463 -15.07 -7.59 -9.07
C LEU A 463 -14.60 -7.86 -10.50
N ARG A 464 -13.28 -7.97 -10.73
CA ARG A 464 -12.73 -8.32 -12.06
C ARG A 464 -13.26 -9.68 -12.53
N GLN A 465 -13.28 -10.69 -11.68
CA GLN A 465 -13.81 -12.02 -12.00
C GLN A 465 -15.32 -11.99 -12.30
N LYS A 466 -16.12 -11.33 -11.46
CA LYS A 466 -17.57 -11.21 -11.65
C LYS A 466 -17.94 -10.38 -12.88
N ALA A 467 -17.13 -9.38 -13.25
CA ALA A 467 -17.34 -8.54 -14.43
C ALA A 467 -16.94 -9.21 -15.76
N GLU A 468 -16.43 -10.45 -15.76
CA GLU A 468 -15.98 -11.09 -17.00
C GLU A 468 -17.09 -11.35 -18.05
N PRO A 469 -18.34 -11.70 -17.67
CA PRO A 469 -19.46 -11.73 -18.62
C PRO A 469 -19.72 -10.36 -19.26
N LEU A 470 -19.56 -9.26 -18.50
CA LEU A 470 -19.67 -7.90 -19.02
C LEU A 470 -18.54 -7.57 -19.98
N ASN A 471 -17.28 -7.91 -19.64
CA ASN A 471 -16.14 -7.77 -20.55
C ASN A 471 -16.37 -8.50 -21.87
N SER A 472 -16.86 -9.74 -21.83
CA SER A 472 -17.16 -10.52 -23.04
C SER A 472 -18.29 -9.91 -23.87
N VAL A 473 -19.35 -9.38 -23.24
CA VAL A 473 -20.42 -8.66 -23.95
C VAL A 473 -19.91 -7.38 -24.62
N VAL A 474 -19.03 -6.63 -23.96
CA VAL A 474 -18.39 -5.43 -24.54
C VAL A 474 -17.56 -5.82 -25.76
N GLU A 475 -16.69 -6.84 -25.62
CA GLU A 475 -15.80 -7.30 -26.69
C GLU A 475 -16.58 -7.87 -27.89
N GLN A 476 -17.62 -8.66 -27.66
CA GLN A 476 -18.52 -9.15 -28.71
C GLN A 476 -19.25 -7.99 -29.40
N SER A 477 -19.67 -6.97 -28.65
CA SER A 477 -20.31 -5.79 -29.25
C SER A 477 -19.34 -4.95 -30.09
N HIS A 478 -18.08 -4.86 -29.67
CA HIS A 478 -17.02 -4.18 -30.41
C HIS A 478 -16.74 -4.88 -31.75
N LYS A 479 -16.58 -6.21 -31.72
CA LYS A 479 -16.40 -7.05 -32.91
C LYS A 479 -17.57 -6.91 -33.89
N LEU A 480 -18.82 -6.98 -33.41
CA LEU A 480 -20.02 -6.79 -34.25
C LEU A 480 -20.09 -5.39 -34.87
N LEU A 481 -19.74 -4.34 -34.12
CA LEU A 481 -19.72 -2.97 -34.61
C LEU A 481 -18.65 -2.77 -35.70
N LEU A 482 -17.47 -3.37 -35.52
CA LEU A 482 -16.40 -3.38 -36.52
C LEU A 482 -16.76 -4.16 -37.79
N THR A 483 -17.43 -5.31 -37.67
CA THR A 483 -17.94 -6.05 -38.83
C THR A 483 -18.97 -5.22 -39.60
N SER A 484 -19.91 -4.59 -38.92
CA SER A 484 -20.91 -3.70 -39.52
C SER A 484 -20.27 -2.47 -40.18
N ALA A 485 -19.20 -1.94 -39.61
CA ALA A 485 -18.43 -0.84 -40.20
C ALA A 485 -17.73 -1.24 -41.51
N HIS A 486 -17.09 -2.41 -41.54
CA HIS A 486 -16.51 -2.94 -42.78
C HIS A 486 -17.57 -3.21 -43.84
N GLU A 487 -18.70 -3.83 -43.47
CA GLU A 487 -19.82 -4.09 -44.39
C GLU A 487 -20.39 -2.80 -44.98
N ALA A 488 -20.59 -1.76 -44.16
CA ALA A 488 -21.05 -0.45 -44.62
C ALA A 488 -20.05 0.25 -45.56
N ILE A 489 -18.73 0.13 -45.29
CA ILE A 489 -17.68 0.62 -46.21
C ILE A 489 -17.76 -0.15 -47.54
N PHE A 490 -17.66 -1.48 -47.53
CA PHE A 490 -17.65 -2.29 -48.75
C PHE A 490 -18.90 -2.08 -49.61
N ALA A 491 -20.08 -2.03 -48.98
CA ALA A 491 -21.33 -1.85 -49.69
C ALA A 491 -21.49 -0.40 -50.21
N GLY A 492 -20.95 0.61 -49.52
CA GLY A 492 -20.86 1.98 -50.03
C GLY A 492 -19.89 2.14 -51.19
N GLU A 493 -18.70 1.52 -51.12
CA GLU A 493 -17.72 1.51 -52.22
C GLU A 493 -18.26 0.76 -53.44
N ASN A 494 -18.98 -0.35 -53.24
CA ASN A 494 -19.67 -1.07 -54.32
C ASN A 494 -20.74 -0.21 -55.01
N ASP A 495 -21.61 0.48 -54.26
CA ASP A 495 -22.68 1.28 -54.86
C ASP A 495 -22.10 2.44 -55.71
N LEU A 496 -21.01 3.06 -55.25
CA LEU A 496 -20.25 4.06 -56.02
C LEU A 496 -19.68 3.48 -57.32
N LEU A 497 -19.09 2.28 -57.27
CA LEU A 497 -18.54 1.59 -58.44
C LEU A 497 -19.63 1.19 -59.45
N GLN A 498 -20.75 0.64 -58.99
CA GLN A 498 -21.87 0.25 -59.86
C GLN A 498 -22.56 1.46 -60.50
N ALA A 499 -22.62 2.59 -59.81
CA ALA A 499 -23.12 3.85 -60.34
C ALA A 499 -22.15 4.53 -61.34
N GLY A 500 -20.94 4.00 -61.53
CA GLY A 500 -19.91 4.60 -62.37
C GLY A 500 -19.38 5.94 -61.82
N PHE A 501 -19.39 6.12 -60.49
CA PHE A 501 -19.00 7.37 -59.86
C PHE A 501 -17.52 7.69 -60.10
N SER A 502 -17.27 8.85 -60.70
CA SER A 502 -15.96 9.49 -60.77
C SER A 502 -15.93 10.74 -59.89
N ASP A 503 -14.77 11.04 -59.32
CA ASP A 503 -14.61 12.15 -58.38
C ASP A 503 -14.79 13.49 -59.12
N GLY A 504 -15.95 14.13 -58.91
CA GLY A 504 -16.46 15.25 -59.72
C GLY A 504 -17.80 15.03 -60.43
N GLY A 505 -18.44 13.85 -60.27
CA GLY A 505 -19.79 13.58 -60.78
C GLY A 505 -20.89 14.45 -60.15
N SER A 506 -21.99 14.68 -60.88
CA SER A 506 -23.03 15.65 -60.52
C SER A 506 -24.20 15.12 -59.68
N ASP A 507 -24.23 13.84 -59.29
CA ASP A 507 -25.24 13.32 -58.36
C ASP A 507 -24.77 13.48 -56.91
N GLY A 508 -25.32 14.48 -56.22
CA GLY A 508 -24.98 14.81 -54.83
C GLY A 508 -25.24 13.69 -53.82
N ASP A 509 -26.11 12.72 -54.13
CA ASP A 509 -26.33 11.57 -53.24
C ASP A 509 -25.16 10.58 -53.30
N LEU A 510 -24.55 10.37 -54.48
CA LEU A 510 -23.31 9.58 -54.60
C LEU A 510 -22.13 10.31 -53.94
N GLN A 511 -22.02 11.62 -54.12
CA GLN A 511 -21.02 12.42 -53.40
C GLN A 511 -21.18 12.29 -51.87
N ARG A 512 -22.43 12.24 -51.37
CA ARG A 512 -22.73 12.03 -49.96
C ARG A 512 -22.34 10.64 -49.44
N ILE A 513 -22.48 9.60 -50.27
CA ILE A 513 -21.97 8.25 -49.96
C ILE A 513 -20.44 8.28 -49.89
N SER A 514 -19.76 8.89 -50.86
CA SER A 514 -18.29 9.03 -50.87
C SER A 514 -17.76 9.76 -49.62
N GLU A 515 -18.38 10.89 -49.25
CA GLU A 515 -18.04 11.65 -48.02
C GLU A 515 -18.21 10.81 -46.75
N THR A 516 -19.35 10.12 -46.60
CA THR A 516 -19.67 9.35 -45.38
C THR A 516 -18.82 8.09 -45.27
N VAL A 517 -18.59 7.36 -46.37
CA VAL A 517 -17.69 6.21 -46.42
C VAL A 517 -16.26 6.62 -46.08
N LYS A 518 -15.76 7.72 -46.64
CA LYS A 518 -14.42 8.25 -46.33
C LYS A 518 -14.28 8.65 -44.86
N SER A 519 -15.32 9.22 -44.26
CA SER A 519 -15.35 9.54 -42.82
C SER A 519 -15.29 8.27 -41.95
N LEU A 520 -16.11 7.27 -42.26
CA LEU A 520 -16.14 5.98 -41.56
C LEU A 520 -14.80 5.24 -41.69
N LYS A 521 -14.21 5.21 -42.90
CA LYS A 521 -12.91 4.59 -43.18
C LYS A 521 -11.77 5.25 -42.41
N ASN A 522 -11.77 6.58 -42.28
CA ASN A 522 -10.81 7.31 -41.44
C ASN A 522 -10.95 6.96 -39.95
N LEU A 523 -12.17 6.71 -39.46
CA LEU A 523 -12.41 6.32 -38.07
C LEU A 523 -11.89 4.89 -37.78
N VAL A 524 -12.21 3.94 -38.66
CA VAL A 524 -11.77 2.53 -38.56
C VAL A 524 -10.24 2.38 -38.73
N MET A 525 -9.58 3.26 -39.46
CA MET A 525 -8.11 3.26 -39.61
C MET A 525 -7.35 4.02 -38.50
N SER A 526 -8.05 4.48 -37.45
CA SER A 526 -7.38 4.97 -36.22
C SER A 526 -6.96 3.81 -35.31
N SER A 527 -6.09 4.04 -34.32
CA SER A 527 -5.70 3.00 -33.35
C SER A 527 -6.89 2.61 -32.45
N GLU A 528 -7.03 1.31 -32.15
CA GLU A 528 -8.17 0.74 -31.39
C GLU A 528 -8.39 1.42 -30.03
N GLU A 529 -7.32 1.91 -29.39
CA GLU A 529 -7.38 2.66 -28.12
C GLU A 529 -8.20 3.96 -28.19
N PHE A 530 -8.50 4.47 -29.39
CA PHE A 530 -9.26 5.70 -29.61
C PHE A 530 -10.64 5.47 -30.24
N TRP A 531 -11.09 4.22 -30.42
CA TRP A 531 -12.37 3.92 -31.05
C TRP A 531 -13.55 4.18 -30.11
N ASN A 532 -14.23 5.32 -30.29
CA ASN A 532 -15.50 5.58 -29.63
C ASN A 532 -16.64 4.81 -30.32
N ASN A 533 -17.22 3.83 -29.62
CA ASN A 533 -18.36 3.04 -30.09
C ASN A 533 -19.58 3.90 -30.51
N ALA A 534 -19.79 5.05 -29.87
CA ALA A 534 -20.89 5.95 -30.26
C ALA A 534 -20.62 6.62 -31.62
N ASP A 535 -19.43 7.15 -31.83
CA ASP A 535 -19.05 7.81 -33.09
C ASP A 535 -18.97 6.82 -34.25
N LEU A 536 -18.45 5.60 -34.00
CA LEU A 536 -18.42 4.54 -35.01
C LEU A 536 -19.84 4.09 -35.38
N SER A 537 -20.74 3.93 -34.41
CA SER A 537 -22.15 3.64 -34.69
C SER A 537 -22.85 4.76 -35.47
N LEU A 538 -22.59 6.03 -35.13
CA LEU A 538 -23.12 7.18 -35.88
C LEU A 538 -22.60 7.23 -37.32
N ALA A 539 -21.31 6.95 -37.53
CA ALA A 539 -20.70 6.93 -38.86
C ALA A 539 -21.25 5.78 -39.74
N VAL A 540 -21.45 4.59 -39.19
CA VAL A 540 -22.12 3.46 -39.87
C VAL A 540 -23.55 3.82 -40.27
N ASN A 541 -24.32 4.39 -39.34
CA ASN A 541 -25.69 4.84 -39.61
C ASN A 541 -25.74 5.94 -40.69
N ALA A 542 -24.76 6.86 -40.71
CA ALA A 542 -24.68 7.91 -41.73
C ALA A 542 -24.44 7.35 -43.14
N VAL A 543 -23.56 6.35 -43.29
CA VAL A 543 -23.34 5.65 -44.56
C VAL A 543 -24.62 4.93 -44.99
N MET A 544 -25.24 4.15 -44.10
CA MET A 544 -26.45 3.39 -44.42
C MET A 544 -27.63 4.30 -44.80
N GLN A 545 -27.80 5.45 -44.16
CA GLN A 545 -28.82 6.44 -44.54
C GLN A 545 -28.52 7.13 -45.88
N ALA A 546 -27.25 7.37 -46.21
CA ALA A 546 -26.87 7.94 -47.52
C ALA A 546 -27.16 6.93 -48.65
N ARG A 547 -26.78 5.66 -48.45
CA ARG A 547 -27.05 4.56 -49.37
C ARG A 547 -28.55 4.34 -49.59
N GLY A 548 -29.34 4.23 -48.52
CA GLY A 548 -30.79 3.99 -48.61
C GLY A 548 -31.52 5.07 -49.44
N LYS A 549 -31.21 6.35 -49.21
CA LYS A 549 -31.79 7.47 -49.99
C LYS A 549 -31.43 7.41 -51.48
N TRP A 550 -30.19 7.01 -51.80
CA TRP A 550 -29.78 6.84 -53.19
C TRP A 550 -30.48 5.62 -53.83
N GLN A 551 -30.60 4.51 -53.10
CA GLN A 551 -31.28 3.29 -53.56
C GLN A 551 -32.76 3.54 -53.83
N GLU A 552 -33.51 4.15 -52.89
CA GLU A 552 -34.92 4.56 -53.10
C GLU A 552 -35.11 5.44 -54.36
N LYS A 553 -34.18 6.38 -54.58
CA LYS A 553 -34.14 7.27 -55.75
C LYS A 553 -33.79 6.54 -57.05
N THR A 554 -33.04 5.44 -56.99
CA THR A 554 -32.62 4.64 -58.15
C THR A 554 -33.70 3.63 -58.51
N ASP A 555 -34.20 2.87 -57.53
CA ASP A 555 -35.31 1.93 -57.69
C ASP A 555 -36.59 2.64 -58.13
N GLY A 556 -36.87 3.83 -57.58
CA GLY A 556 -37.99 4.67 -58.02
C GLY A 556 -37.88 5.12 -59.48
N LYS A 557 -36.67 5.33 -60.01
CA LYS A 557 -36.44 5.59 -61.45
C LYS A 557 -36.61 4.32 -62.29
N VAL A 558 -36.11 3.17 -61.81
CA VAL A 558 -36.25 1.88 -62.51
C VAL A 558 -37.72 1.50 -62.61
N ALA A 559 -38.46 1.49 -61.50
CA ALA A 559 -39.89 1.20 -61.49
C ALA A 559 -40.71 2.19 -62.36
N ALA A 560 -40.34 3.48 -62.39
CA ALA A 560 -40.97 4.44 -63.30
C ALA A 560 -40.65 4.16 -64.78
N ALA A 561 -39.43 3.75 -65.11
CA ALA A 561 -39.03 3.37 -66.46
C ALA A 561 -39.69 2.05 -66.91
N GLU A 562 -39.82 1.07 -66.02
CA GLU A 562 -40.56 -0.18 -66.28
C GLU A 562 -42.06 0.08 -66.47
N ALA A 563 -42.67 0.92 -65.64
CA ALA A 563 -44.06 1.33 -65.80
C ALA A 563 -44.29 2.09 -67.12
N GLN A 564 -43.36 2.96 -67.54
CA GLN A 564 -43.41 3.61 -68.85
C GLN A 564 -43.22 2.60 -70.01
N ALA A 565 -42.28 1.67 -69.90
CA ALA A 565 -42.06 0.63 -70.90
C ALA A 565 -43.26 -0.32 -71.02
N GLN A 566 -43.95 -0.62 -69.91
CA GLN A 566 -45.17 -1.41 -69.91
C GLN A 566 -46.35 -0.63 -70.51
N ALA A 567 -46.55 0.64 -70.12
CA ALA A 567 -47.59 1.49 -70.71
C ALA A 567 -47.40 1.71 -72.23
N GLU A 568 -46.16 1.79 -72.70
CA GLU A 568 -45.87 1.91 -74.14
C GLU A 568 -46.04 0.56 -74.87
N ARG A 569 -45.70 -0.58 -74.24
CA ARG A 569 -46.06 -1.92 -74.75
C ARG A 569 -47.58 -2.10 -74.87
N GLU A 570 -48.35 -1.64 -73.89
CA GLU A 570 -49.82 -1.65 -73.93
C GLU A 570 -50.37 -0.74 -75.03
N ARG A 571 -49.81 0.46 -75.22
CA ARG A 571 -50.14 1.35 -76.34
C ARG A 571 -49.87 0.72 -77.71
N VAL A 572 -48.67 0.18 -77.92
CA VAL A 572 -48.31 -0.51 -79.18
C VAL A 572 -49.30 -1.64 -79.47
N LYS A 573 -49.69 -2.40 -78.44
CA LYS A 573 -50.70 -3.46 -78.56
C LYS A 573 -52.08 -2.93 -78.96
N THR A 574 -52.57 -1.85 -78.35
CA THR A 574 -53.84 -1.22 -78.77
C THR A 574 -53.77 -0.61 -80.18
N ILE A 575 -52.59 -0.13 -80.62
CA ILE A 575 -52.37 0.37 -81.98
C ILE A 575 -52.39 -0.79 -82.99
N GLU A 576 -51.80 -1.96 -82.67
CA GLU A 576 -51.94 -3.16 -83.48
C GLU A 576 -53.39 -3.66 -83.59
N GLU A 577 -54.14 -3.65 -82.48
CA GLU A 577 -55.54 -4.07 -82.45
C GLU A 577 -56.41 -3.13 -83.30
N ALA A 578 -56.26 -1.80 -83.13
CA ALA A 578 -56.92 -0.81 -83.99
C ALA A 578 -56.51 -0.96 -85.48
N ARG A 579 -55.23 -1.27 -85.76
CA ARG A 579 -54.75 -1.48 -87.13
C ARG A 579 -55.34 -2.75 -87.76
N LYS A 580 -55.50 -3.84 -86.99
CA LYS A 580 -56.22 -5.06 -87.42
C LYS A 580 -57.70 -4.76 -87.70
N GLN A 581 -58.31 -3.89 -86.90
CA GLN A 581 -59.71 -3.47 -87.07
C GLN A 581 -59.90 -2.64 -88.37
N VAL A 582 -59.04 -1.65 -88.60
CA VAL A 582 -59.04 -0.86 -89.87
C VAL A 582 -58.70 -1.74 -91.08
N GLN A 583 -57.82 -2.74 -90.93
CA GLN A 583 -57.52 -3.70 -92.01
C GLN A 583 -58.75 -4.57 -92.35
N ALA A 584 -59.56 -4.95 -91.36
CA ALA A 584 -60.80 -5.70 -91.57
C ALA A 584 -61.89 -4.85 -92.25
N GLU A 585 -62.02 -3.56 -91.88
CA GLU A 585 -62.93 -2.62 -92.54
C GLU A 585 -62.50 -2.32 -93.99
N ALA A 586 -61.20 -2.12 -94.24
CA ALA A 586 -60.66 -1.95 -95.59
C ALA A 586 -60.92 -3.18 -96.49
N ASN A 587 -60.78 -4.39 -95.95
CA ASN A 587 -61.09 -5.63 -96.65
C ASN A 587 -62.61 -5.86 -96.88
N GLN A 588 -63.51 -5.11 -96.20
CA GLN A 588 -64.94 -5.08 -96.54
C GLN A 588 -65.28 -4.04 -97.62
N ALA A 589 -64.50 -2.96 -97.73
CA ALA A 589 -64.74 -1.89 -98.71
C ALA A 589 -64.20 -2.21 -100.11
N ALA A 590 -63.12 -2.98 -100.22
CA ALA A 590 -62.56 -3.44 -101.49
C ALA A 590 -62.93 -4.91 -101.74
N GLY A 591 -63.88 -5.15 -102.67
CA GLY A 591 -64.32 -6.50 -103.05
C GLY A 591 -63.28 -7.28 -103.84
N ILE A 592 -62.24 -7.77 -103.16
CA ILE A 592 -61.12 -8.54 -103.70
C ILE A 592 -60.92 -9.79 -102.84
N GLU A 593 -61.04 -10.97 -103.45
CA GLU A 593 -60.69 -12.23 -102.78
C GLU A 593 -59.16 -12.32 -102.61
N SER A 594 -58.68 -12.21 -101.36
CA SER A 594 -57.26 -12.45 -101.05
C SER A 594 -57.00 -13.96 -100.92
N VAL A 595 -56.38 -14.53 -101.95
CA VAL A 595 -55.92 -15.93 -101.99
C VAL A 595 -54.96 -16.21 -100.83
N ALA A 596 -55.00 -17.44 -100.28
CA ALA A 596 -54.11 -17.87 -99.20
C ALA A 596 -52.61 -17.88 -99.62
N PRO A 597 -51.68 -17.51 -98.73
CA PRO A 597 -50.26 -17.74 -98.95
C PRO A 597 -49.94 -19.22 -98.84
N VAL A 598 -49.19 -19.74 -99.82
CA VAL A 598 -48.66 -21.11 -99.86
C VAL A 598 -47.34 -21.15 -99.09
N GLU A 599 -47.05 -22.28 -98.43
CA GLU A 599 -45.75 -22.54 -97.80
C GLU A 599 -44.61 -22.48 -98.84
N VAL A 600 -43.51 -21.82 -98.50
CA VAL A 600 -42.27 -21.87 -99.29
C VAL A 600 -41.12 -22.21 -98.36
N ASP A 601 -40.62 -23.43 -98.52
CA ASP A 601 -39.60 -24.06 -97.70
C ASP A 601 -38.22 -24.01 -98.38
N ALA A 602 -37.14 -24.12 -97.60
CA ALA A 602 -35.73 -24.09 -98.04
C ALA A 602 -35.24 -22.75 -98.67
N VAL A 603 -33.95 -22.40 -98.73
CA VAL A 603 -32.70 -23.19 -98.87
C VAL A 603 -31.53 -22.54 -98.09
N GLU A 604 -30.60 -23.35 -97.59
CA GLU A 604 -29.31 -22.93 -96.99
C GLU A 604 -28.27 -22.50 -98.05
N GLN A 605 -27.39 -21.54 -97.74
CA GLN A 605 -25.95 -21.71 -98.05
C GLN A 605 -25.01 -20.74 -97.31
N ASP A 606 -23.79 -21.22 -97.07
CA ASP A 606 -22.71 -20.64 -96.27
C ASP A 606 -22.04 -19.38 -96.88
N GLN A 607 -21.40 -18.54 -96.04
CA GLN A 607 -19.95 -18.65 -95.79
C GLN A 607 -19.39 -17.70 -94.69
N ASP A 608 -18.33 -18.20 -94.04
CA ASP A 608 -17.40 -17.70 -93.00
C ASP A 608 -17.11 -16.17 -92.93
N VAL A 609 -16.55 -15.59 -91.84
CA VAL A 609 -15.29 -15.93 -91.14
C VAL A 609 -15.20 -15.42 -89.69
N ALA A 610 -14.70 -16.28 -88.79
CA ALA A 610 -13.90 -16.13 -87.53
C ALA A 610 -13.90 -14.80 -86.71
N THR A 611 -13.75 -14.77 -85.38
CA THR A 611 -12.80 -15.50 -84.48
C THR A 611 -13.41 -15.67 -83.07
N SER A 612 -13.62 -16.87 -82.55
CA SER A 612 -12.68 -17.77 -81.83
C SER A 612 -12.44 -17.46 -80.33
N VAL A 613 -13.14 -18.19 -79.46
CA VAL A 613 -12.83 -18.41 -78.03
C VAL A 613 -12.52 -19.90 -77.83
N PRO A 614 -11.61 -20.30 -76.92
CA PRO A 614 -11.58 -21.66 -76.37
C PRO A 614 -11.92 -21.70 -74.87
N VAL A 615 -12.83 -22.60 -74.49
CA VAL A 615 -13.12 -23.01 -73.10
C VAL A 615 -12.65 -24.46 -72.93
N VAL A 616 -12.13 -24.83 -71.74
CA VAL A 616 -11.80 -26.22 -71.37
C VAL A 616 -12.25 -26.51 -69.92
N ILE A 617 -12.62 -27.77 -69.67
CA ILE A 617 -13.18 -28.38 -68.43
C ILE A 617 -12.61 -29.83 -68.35
N VAL A 618 -12.55 -30.56 -67.24
CA VAL A 618 -13.17 -30.41 -65.90
C VAL A 618 -12.06 -30.30 -64.79
N THR A 619 -12.05 -30.81 -63.55
CA THR A 619 -12.85 -31.81 -62.78
C THR A 619 -12.69 -31.59 -61.27
N GLU A 620 -13.63 -32.07 -60.44
CA GLU A 620 -13.45 -32.21 -58.98
C GLU A 620 -12.75 -33.54 -58.60
N HIS A 621 -11.98 -33.52 -57.50
CA HIS A 621 -12.05 -34.52 -56.43
C HIS A 621 -11.26 -34.03 -55.19
N ALA A 622 -11.62 -34.52 -53.99
CA ALA A 622 -11.12 -34.02 -52.70
C ALA A 622 -9.97 -34.87 -52.11
N VAL A 623 -9.22 -34.31 -51.14
CA VAL A 623 -8.50 -35.08 -50.09
C VAL A 623 -8.18 -34.20 -48.86
N THR A 624 -7.83 -34.86 -47.75
CA THR A 624 -7.85 -34.47 -46.31
C THR A 624 -6.87 -33.40 -45.79
N VAL A 625 -7.04 -33.07 -44.50
CA VAL A 625 -6.35 -32.04 -43.67
C VAL A 625 -5.16 -32.62 -42.85
N THR A 626 -4.35 -31.72 -42.28
CA THR A 626 -3.28 -31.86 -41.24
C THR A 626 -1.84 -32.03 -41.77
N PRO A 627 -0.79 -31.69 -40.99
CA PRO A 627 -0.53 -30.35 -40.41
C PRO A 627 0.92 -29.85 -40.66
N GLU A 628 1.30 -28.70 -40.08
CA GLU A 628 2.67 -28.11 -40.02
C GLU A 628 3.29 -27.71 -41.39
N ASN A 629 3.48 -26.42 -41.70
CA ASN A 629 4.67 -25.69 -41.23
C ASN A 629 4.66 -24.16 -41.50
N VAL A 630 5.58 -23.48 -40.82
CA VAL A 630 5.88 -22.04 -40.79
C VAL A 630 6.01 -21.37 -42.18
N VAL A 631 5.41 -20.19 -42.35
CA VAL A 631 5.71 -19.25 -43.46
C VAL A 631 6.56 -18.10 -42.94
N VAL A 632 7.82 -18.02 -43.39
CA VAL A 632 8.74 -16.91 -43.09
C VAL A 632 8.59 -15.82 -44.14
N TRP A 633 8.42 -14.57 -43.71
CA TRP A 633 8.44 -13.40 -44.59
C TRP A 633 9.85 -12.79 -44.68
N THR A 634 10.49 -12.87 -45.84
CA THR A 634 11.73 -12.16 -46.17
C THR A 634 11.43 -10.88 -46.95
N MET A 635 11.76 -9.72 -46.39
CA MET A 635 11.71 -8.46 -47.12
C MET A 635 12.89 -8.35 -48.10
N ALA A 636 12.58 -8.00 -49.36
CA ALA A 636 13.58 -7.69 -50.38
C ALA A 636 13.76 -6.17 -50.50
N THR A 637 14.89 -5.64 -50.04
CA THR A 637 15.28 -4.24 -50.26
C THR A 637 15.83 -4.05 -51.66
N VAL A 638 15.19 -3.21 -52.47
CA VAL A 638 15.72 -2.77 -53.76
C VAL A 638 16.52 -1.49 -53.58
N THR A 639 17.80 -1.52 -53.94
CA THR A 639 18.67 -0.34 -54.02
C THR A 639 18.62 0.29 -55.41
N ALA A 640 18.68 1.62 -55.45
CA ALA A 640 18.93 2.42 -56.65
C ALA A 640 19.95 3.53 -56.30
N GLY A 641 20.69 4.02 -57.27
CA GLY A 641 21.73 5.04 -57.07
C GLY A 641 22.20 5.67 -58.39
N SER A 642 23.32 6.41 -58.33
CA SER A 642 23.86 7.31 -59.38
C SER A 642 23.03 8.62 -59.55
N THR A 643 23.60 9.81 -59.77
CA THR A 643 25.03 10.25 -59.82
C THR A 643 25.11 11.78 -59.66
N GLU A 644 26.23 12.29 -59.12
CA GLU A 644 26.93 13.59 -59.41
C GLU A 644 26.13 14.94 -59.44
N ALA A 645 26.66 16.12 -59.08
CA ALA A 645 28.05 16.59 -59.11
C ALA A 645 28.34 17.81 -58.18
N THR A 646 29.63 17.99 -57.84
CA THR A 646 30.39 19.26 -57.66
C THR A 646 29.99 20.38 -56.64
N ASP A 647 30.95 20.64 -55.75
CA ASP A 647 31.62 21.95 -55.50
C ASP A 647 31.29 22.88 -54.30
N GLN A 648 32.30 22.92 -53.40
CA GLN A 648 32.99 24.10 -52.83
C GLN A 648 32.49 24.83 -51.57
N ALA A 649 33.47 25.54 -50.98
CA ALA A 649 33.43 26.48 -49.85
C ALA A 649 33.08 25.91 -48.45
N GLY A 650 34.12 25.68 -47.64
CA GLY A 650 34.02 25.58 -46.18
C GLY A 650 34.55 26.84 -45.49
N VAL A 651 34.12 27.08 -44.24
CA VAL A 651 34.66 28.11 -43.33
C VAL A 651 34.70 27.53 -41.92
N GLU A 652 35.88 27.52 -41.29
CA GLU A 652 36.04 27.31 -39.85
C GLU A 652 35.74 28.62 -39.10
N VAL A 653 35.08 28.54 -37.94
CA VAL A 653 35.06 29.61 -36.94
C VAL A 653 35.23 28.98 -35.55
N GLU A 654 36.07 29.59 -34.72
CA GLU A 654 36.57 29.03 -33.46
C GLU A 654 35.62 29.20 -32.26
N SER A 655 35.84 28.39 -31.23
CA SER A 655 35.30 28.61 -29.88
C SER A 655 36.06 29.73 -29.15
N PRO A 656 35.37 30.65 -28.44
CA PRO A 656 35.98 31.47 -27.40
C PRO A 656 35.99 30.76 -26.04
N LYS A 657 37.01 31.04 -25.23
CA LYS A 657 37.13 30.58 -23.83
C LYS A 657 36.33 31.49 -22.88
N GLY A 658 35.92 30.96 -21.74
CA GLY A 658 35.14 31.67 -20.72
C GLY A 658 35.94 32.67 -19.88
N LEU A 659 35.27 33.21 -18.85
CA LEU A 659 35.85 34.08 -17.81
C LEU A 659 35.06 33.95 -16.50
N ASP A 660 35.73 34.17 -15.38
CA ASP A 660 35.22 33.96 -14.02
C ASP A 660 34.44 35.16 -13.43
N SER A 661 33.78 34.88 -12.30
CA SER A 661 33.76 35.69 -11.06
C SER A 661 32.55 36.58 -10.68
N VAL A 662 31.89 36.15 -9.58
CA VAL A 662 31.71 36.87 -8.29
C VAL A 662 30.73 38.05 -8.14
N GLN A 663 29.99 38.01 -7.01
CA GLN A 663 29.09 39.02 -6.40
C GLN A 663 27.78 39.31 -7.15
N GLN A 664 26.64 39.44 -6.46
CA GLN A 664 26.40 39.70 -5.02
C GLN A 664 25.81 38.52 -4.24
#